data_AF-A0A023GDD6-F1
#
_entry.id   AF-A0A023GDD6-F1
#
_cell.length_a   1.000
_cell.length_b   1.000
_cell.length_c   1.000
_cell.angle_alpha   90.00
_cell.angle_beta   90.00
_cell.angle_gamma   90.00
#
_symmetry.space_group_name_H-M   'P 1'
#
loop_
_entity.id
_entity.type
_entity.pdbx_description
1 polymer ?
#
loop_
_entity_poly.entity_id
_entity_poly.type
_entity_poly.pdbx_seq_one_letter_code
_entity_poly.pdbx_strand_id
1 'polypeptide(L)'
;MCPPYSETTDGAQFDSLLEVVASHGRVVFQLFQHPSVAIVKGAGLVMRAIIEEGDPETSRRMQSLALAEAALPRHLHGALYGGGQESRLVALRHLCRHLVGLWVSGHEAAMAALKRILPPGLLAFLEDPSKPPADVAAPRPRDNLRLANDHSASRAPSRAAQQWKAVERQVDKFLQHWRQRMTPASGAGDTVRPIVLRKRRQRVRVEANWPMFFYQFYQDHARPDLIWNFRTREELRDALEAELRSFCQDRSVCGPGLPVAWNHWEFEVLYPSLQEEVRVGDYFLRLLLEEDQPADGASGSYIRRSSEFFNDLYHAFLLASDSTRRCQCLQAMALVYGRHYVDIGPFNDTRHILSKLDKCMDRMERDRLIIFLSKLILHKRNVKELLDAGGLATLVELVTLSHRHVSRALVPTQMNVIEASPEMTQSLEQEWYVGGDGKDRKGPFGYDQLQEMWKEGGQLTARTLCWAQGMAGWQPLGRVAQLRWGLLATGQALLNDGELAATVLSVLSSICSFYPSRDADGAVVRPIPRAKRLLSERSSLVHVVQVLLTFDPILVEKVAHLLLQVMEENPAVQQLYATGFFYFVLLYTGSNLLTIGELLHRAHTCQAHRFDEGSSLTQRSILSPLLPEAMVCYLENHGAAKFAEIFLGEFDTPEAIWNAEMRRFMMGKIASHIGDFTPRLKSNTRAQYDYCPIPPVHYPQLHNELFCNIYYLRHLCDIQRFPDWPIKDPVSLLRDVLERWRQELDRKPPPLSLEEACATLGVTQEQRSDDSTIRRAYFRLAQKYHPDKNPEGREQFEKVNKAYELLSDKTQRCSEGPDPINLQLLLKTQAILFSRHAKDLEPYKYAGYGLLLRLMESELDDPQLRSKATPLLGVATETAWHTLRCSPLNVEELRREGGLQLLERALSRSVELLNHSSQKGSLETEVLT
;
A
#
# COMPACT_ATOMS: atom_id res chain seq x y z
N MET A 1 21.11 -24.02 66.36
CA MET A 1 21.24 -22.68 65.76
C MET A 1 19.89 -22.02 65.82
N CYS A 2 19.78 -20.94 66.57
CA CYS A 2 18.50 -20.28 66.76
C CYS A 2 18.23 -19.27 65.62
N PRO A 3 16.95 -19.03 65.27
CA PRO A 3 16.59 -18.00 64.30
C PRO A 3 17.08 -16.62 64.79
N PRO A 4 17.22 -15.63 63.89
CA PRO A 4 17.59 -14.28 64.29
C PRO A 4 16.65 -13.81 65.41
N TYR A 5 17.24 -13.18 66.44
CA TYR A 5 16.61 -12.75 67.70
C TYR A 5 16.47 -13.81 68.82
N SER A 6 17.47 -14.67 69.02
CA SER A 6 17.58 -15.48 70.26
C SER A 6 18.76 -15.05 71.13
N GLU A 7 18.55 -15.11 72.44
CA GLU A 7 19.36 -14.47 73.47
C GLU A 7 20.67 -15.20 73.86
N THR A 8 21.07 -16.26 73.14
CA THR A 8 21.94 -17.30 73.73
C THR A 8 23.25 -17.65 73.00
N THR A 9 23.57 -17.10 71.83
CA THR A 9 24.79 -17.51 71.08
C THR A 9 25.66 -16.32 70.68
N ASP A 10 26.93 -16.34 71.07
CA ASP A 10 27.93 -15.36 70.67
C ASP A 10 28.21 -15.42 69.16
N GLY A 11 28.57 -14.28 68.55
CA GLY A 11 28.75 -14.14 67.11
C GLY A 11 29.82 -15.07 66.54
N ALA A 12 30.96 -15.17 67.21
CA ALA A 12 32.07 -16.04 66.80
C ALA A 12 31.71 -17.53 66.95
N GLN A 13 31.05 -17.89 68.05
CA GLN A 13 30.59 -19.27 68.27
C GLN A 13 29.52 -19.69 67.26
N PHE A 14 28.65 -18.77 66.85
CA PHE A 14 27.66 -19.02 65.82
C PHE A 14 28.30 -19.26 64.45
N ASP A 15 29.30 -18.45 64.07
CA ASP A 15 30.00 -18.59 62.80
C ASP A 15 30.79 -19.92 62.76
N SER A 16 31.45 -20.31 63.87
CA SER A 16 32.09 -21.65 64.00
C SER A 16 31.08 -22.81 63.96
N LEU A 17 29.90 -22.65 64.59
CA LEU A 17 28.84 -23.66 64.51
C LEU A 17 28.27 -23.79 63.09
N LEU A 18 28.14 -22.68 62.35
CA LEU A 18 27.73 -22.71 60.95
C LEU A 18 28.73 -23.48 60.08
N GLU A 19 30.03 -23.26 60.28
CA GLU A 19 31.09 -23.99 59.56
C GLU A 19 31.06 -25.49 59.85
N VAL A 20 30.91 -25.89 61.12
CA VAL A 20 30.83 -27.30 61.52
C VAL A 20 29.55 -27.98 61.00
N VAL A 21 28.43 -27.27 60.95
CA VAL A 21 27.19 -27.79 60.36
C VAL A 21 27.32 -27.87 58.84
N ALA A 22 27.95 -26.87 58.21
CA ALA A 22 28.19 -26.86 56.77
C ALA A 22 29.17 -27.97 56.33
N SER A 23 30.13 -28.36 57.16
CA SER A 23 31.02 -29.50 56.87
C SER A 23 30.26 -30.82 56.73
N HIS A 24 29.08 -30.92 57.35
CA HIS A 24 28.18 -32.08 57.28
C HIS A 24 26.98 -31.85 56.33
N GLY A 25 27.10 -30.93 55.36
CA GLY A 25 25.98 -30.50 54.50
C GLY A 25 25.16 -31.63 53.85
N ARG A 26 25.80 -32.73 53.39
CA ARG A 26 25.08 -33.89 52.82
C ARG A 26 24.10 -34.55 53.79
N VAL A 27 24.46 -34.62 55.07
CA VAL A 27 23.58 -35.18 56.12
C VAL A 27 22.40 -34.25 56.36
N VAL A 28 22.62 -32.93 56.30
CA VAL A 28 21.54 -31.94 56.40
C VAL A 28 20.55 -32.08 55.22
N PHE A 29 21.03 -32.38 54.01
CA PHE A 29 20.15 -32.63 52.87
C PHE A 29 19.31 -33.92 53.01
N GLN A 30 19.83 -34.95 53.67
CA GLN A 30 19.06 -36.17 53.98
C GLN A 30 17.88 -35.89 54.90
N LEU A 31 17.97 -34.88 55.78
CA LEU A 31 16.86 -34.49 56.65
C LEU A 31 15.63 -33.97 55.87
N PHE A 32 15.80 -33.50 54.64
CA PHE A 32 14.67 -33.13 53.75
C PHE A 32 13.90 -34.35 53.22
N GLN A 33 14.43 -35.56 53.39
CA GLN A 33 13.76 -36.82 53.03
C GLN A 33 12.97 -37.43 54.20
N HIS A 34 13.11 -36.88 55.40
CA HIS A 34 12.45 -37.40 56.59
C HIS A 34 10.92 -37.19 56.52
N PRO A 35 10.08 -38.18 56.90
CA PRO A 35 8.61 -38.08 56.82
C PRO A 35 8.02 -36.98 57.72
N SER A 36 8.74 -36.61 58.79
CA SER A 36 8.31 -35.54 59.70
C SER A 36 8.60 -34.14 59.15
N VAL A 37 7.52 -33.39 58.89
CA VAL A 37 7.53 -31.98 58.46
C VAL A 37 8.31 -31.06 59.41
N ALA A 38 8.33 -31.37 60.72
CA ALA A 38 9.07 -30.58 61.71
C ALA A 38 10.58 -30.63 61.49
N ILE A 39 11.11 -31.82 61.13
CA ILE A 39 12.53 -32.03 60.84
C ILE A 39 12.90 -31.34 59.54
N VAL A 40 12.07 -31.46 58.49
CA VAL A 40 12.25 -30.77 57.21
C VAL A 40 12.26 -29.25 57.38
N LYS A 41 11.35 -28.71 58.21
CA LYS A 41 11.30 -27.29 58.54
C LYS A 41 12.54 -26.83 59.32
N GLY A 42 12.99 -27.62 60.29
CA GLY A 42 14.21 -27.35 61.05
C GLY A 42 15.45 -27.31 60.16
N ALA A 43 15.61 -28.32 59.30
CA ALA A 43 16.69 -28.40 58.32
C ALA A 43 16.64 -27.22 57.33
N GLY A 44 15.47 -26.84 56.85
CA GLY A 44 15.31 -25.69 55.95
C GLY A 44 15.66 -24.34 56.59
N LEU A 45 15.32 -24.13 57.86
CA LEU A 45 15.72 -22.92 58.60
C LEU A 45 17.23 -22.88 58.85
N VAL A 46 17.84 -24.04 59.11
CA VAL A 46 19.30 -24.19 59.22
C VAL A 46 19.99 -23.87 57.90
N MET A 47 19.54 -24.45 56.78
CA MET A 47 20.10 -24.17 55.45
C MET A 47 19.94 -22.70 55.05
N ARG A 48 18.79 -22.11 55.38
CA ARG A 48 18.57 -20.67 55.19
C ARG A 48 19.59 -19.81 55.95
N ALA A 49 19.89 -20.17 57.20
CA ALA A 49 20.89 -19.45 57.99
C ALA A 49 22.31 -19.60 57.41
N ILE A 50 22.66 -20.80 56.93
CA ILE A 50 23.98 -21.07 56.32
C ILE A 50 24.20 -20.24 55.05
N ILE A 51 23.18 -20.13 54.19
CA ILE A 51 23.32 -19.40 52.90
C ILE A 51 23.25 -17.88 53.11
N GLU A 52 22.34 -17.40 53.97
CA GLU A 52 22.17 -15.95 54.15
C GLU A 52 23.28 -15.32 55.03
N GLU A 53 23.75 -16.04 56.06
CA GLU A 53 24.69 -15.51 57.05
C GLU A 53 26.13 -16.05 56.94
N GLY A 54 26.32 -17.19 56.28
CA GLY A 54 27.63 -17.84 56.15
C GLY A 54 28.59 -17.11 55.21
N ASP A 55 29.82 -17.63 55.12
CA ASP A 55 30.82 -17.14 54.18
C ASP A 55 30.45 -17.47 52.73
N PRO A 56 30.84 -16.62 51.75
CA PRO A 56 30.45 -16.78 50.36
C PRO A 56 30.93 -18.12 49.77
N GLU A 57 32.07 -18.63 50.21
CA GLU A 57 32.59 -19.95 49.82
C GLU A 57 31.71 -21.08 50.34
N THR A 58 31.32 -21.01 51.61
CA THR A 58 30.39 -21.97 52.24
C THR A 58 29.02 -21.92 51.58
N SER A 59 28.51 -20.73 51.25
CA SER A 59 27.25 -20.55 50.51
C SER A 59 27.30 -21.21 49.12
N ARG A 60 28.35 -20.96 48.32
CA ARG A 60 28.52 -21.58 47.00
C ARG A 60 28.64 -23.10 47.10
N ARG A 61 29.39 -23.60 48.09
CA ARG A 61 29.52 -25.03 48.36
C ARG A 61 28.18 -25.65 48.69
N MET A 62 27.36 -25.00 49.53
CA MET A 62 26.01 -25.48 49.84
C MET A 62 25.07 -25.44 48.63
N GLN A 63 25.17 -24.43 47.76
CA GLN A 63 24.41 -24.36 46.50
C GLN A 63 24.82 -25.50 45.54
N SER A 64 26.12 -25.81 45.42
CA SER A 64 26.59 -26.96 44.62
C SER A 64 26.13 -28.29 45.19
N LEU A 65 26.07 -28.43 46.52
CA LEU A 65 25.56 -29.62 47.18
C LEU A 65 24.04 -29.76 47.04
N ALA A 66 23.30 -28.64 46.99
CA ALA A 66 21.87 -28.65 46.69
C ALA A 66 21.57 -29.19 45.29
N LEU A 67 22.44 -28.91 44.31
CA LEU A 67 22.36 -29.56 43.00
C LEU A 67 22.75 -31.03 43.12
N ALA A 68 23.88 -31.36 43.76
CA ALA A 68 24.32 -32.75 43.88
C ALA A 68 23.31 -33.67 44.60
N GLU A 69 22.54 -33.17 45.57
CA GLU A 69 21.57 -33.98 46.34
C GLU A 69 20.13 -33.88 45.79
N ALA A 70 19.92 -33.38 44.56
CA ALA A 70 18.60 -33.15 43.95
C ALA A 70 17.65 -32.28 44.81
N ALA A 71 18.20 -31.36 45.61
CA ALA A 71 17.40 -30.49 46.48
C ALA A 71 16.62 -29.44 45.67
N LEU A 72 17.19 -28.95 44.56
CA LEU A 72 16.53 -27.98 43.67
C LEU A 72 15.20 -28.52 43.11
N PRO A 73 15.14 -29.66 42.38
CA PRO A 73 13.88 -30.19 41.85
C PRO A 73 12.89 -30.59 42.95
N ARG A 74 13.38 -31.08 44.10
CA ARG A 74 12.53 -31.42 45.27
C ARG A 74 11.87 -30.19 45.87
N HIS A 75 12.62 -29.11 46.08
CA HIS A 75 12.08 -27.86 46.60
C HIS A 75 11.23 -27.13 45.55
N LEU A 76 11.54 -27.26 44.25
CA LEU A 76 10.71 -26.75 43.17
C LEU A 76 9.34 -27.47 43.15
N HIS A 77 9.32 -28.81 43.22
CA HIS A 77 8.09 -29.59 43.34
C HIS A 77 7.28 -29.18 44.58
N GLY A 78 7.92 -29.08 45.75
CA GLY A 78 7.27 -28.65 46.98
C GLY A 78 6.79 -27.18 46.97
N ALA A 79 7.43 -26.31 46.19
CA ALA A 79 7.05 -24.90 46.04
C ALA A 79 5.84 -24.70 45.12
N LEU A 80 5.73 -25.53 44.08
CA LEU A 80 4.70 -25.47 43.03
C LEU A 80 3.47 -26.33 43.35
N TYR A 81 3.67 -27.59 43.73
CA TYR A 81 2.60 -28.58 43.89
C TYR A 81 2.33 -28.96 45.34
N GLY A 82 3.20 -28.58 46.29
CA GLY A 82 3.01 -28.93 47.70
C GLY A 82 1.77 -28.29 48.27
N GLY A 83 0.62 -28.99 48.33
CA GLY A 83 -0.67 -28.39 48.65
C GLY A 83 -1.59 -29.23 49.54
N GLY A 84 -1.97 -28.61 50.66
CA GLY A 84 -3.12 -28.96 51.48
C GLY A 84 -3.57 -27.72 52.26
N GLN A 85 -4.84 -27.65 52.65
CA GLN A 85 -5.39 -26.53 53.44
C GLN A 85 -4.81 -26.43 54.86
N GLU A 86 -4.00 -27.41 55.28
CA GLU A 86 -3.35 -27.39 56.58
C GLU A 86 -2.26 -26.32 56.68
N SER A 87 -2.34 -25.50 57.73
CA SER A 87 -1.37 -24.45 58.08
C SER A 87 0.10 -24.92 58.06
N ARG A 88 0.35 -26.21 58.36
CA ARG A 88 1.69 -26.82 58.35
C ARG A 88 2.27 -26.98 56.93
N LEU A 89 1.43 -27.37 55.97
CA LEU A 89 1.83 -27.55 54.57
C LEU A 89 2.05 -26.21 53.86
N VAL A 90 1.27 -25.20 54.23
CA VAL A 90 1.47 -23.80 53.77
C VAL A 90 2.84 -23.27 54.21
N ALA A 91 3.23 -23.51 55.46
CA ALA A 91 4.54 -23.10 55.97
C ALA A 91 5.71 -23.81 55.24
N LEU A 92 5.53 -25.08 54.88
CA LEU A 92 6.50 -25.84 54.10
C LEU A 92 6.62 -25.32 52.67
N ARG A 93 5.49 -25.01 52.01
CA ARG A 93 5.47 -24.39 50.67
C ARG A 93 6.23 -23.06 50.66
N HIS A 94 5.98 -22.17 51.62
CA HIS A 94 6.69 -20.89 51.74
C HIS A 94 8.19 -21.08 51.96
N LEU A 95 8.58 -22.06 52.79
CA LEU A 95 9.98 -22.40 52.99
C LEU A 95 10.64 -22.92 51.71
N CYS A 96 9.97 -23.81 50.96
CA CYS A 96 10.46 -24.29 49.67
C CYS A 96 10.62 -23.15 48.64
N ARG A 97 9.64 -22.24 48.53
CA ARG A 97 9.72 -21.05 47.65
C ARG A 97 10.92 -20.17 47.97
N HIS A 98 11.17 -19.93 49.26
CA HIS A 98 12.33 -19.14 49.71
C HIS A 98 13.65 -19.86 49.43
N LEU A 99 13.71 -21.18 49.68
CA LEU A 99 14.91 -21.98 49.41
C LEU A 99 15.25 -22.02 47.92
N VAL A 100 14.27 -22.18 47.02
CA VAL A 100 14.50 -22.11 45.56
C VAL A 100 15.15 -20.80 45.14
N GLY A 101 14.66 -19.67 45.66
CA GLY A 101 15.28 -18.36 45.39
C GLY A 101 16.73 -18.25 45.89
N LEU A 102 17.05 -18.89 47.02
CA LEU A 102 18.41 -18.94 47.57
C LEU A 102 19.34 -19.88 46.80
N TRP A 103 18.84 -20.99 46.24
CA TRP A 103 19.64 -21.92 45.45
C TRP A 103 20.09 -21.33 44.12
N VAL A 104 19.25 -20.49 43.52
CA VAL A 104 19.48 -19.90 42.20
C VAL A 104 20.26 -18.59 42.27
N SER A 105 20.11 -17.82 43.36
CA SER A 105 20.78 -16.51 43.50
C SER A 105 22.31 -16.63 43.47
N GLY A 106 22.95 -16.00 42.47
CA GLY A 106 24.39 -15.95 42.32
C GLY A 106 25.07 -17.25 41.87
N HIS A 107 24.30 -18.26 41.40
CA HIS A 107 24.85 -19.55 40.95
C HIS A 107 24.41 -19.92 39.53
N GLU A 108 25.35 -19.88 38.59
CA GLU A 108 25.09 -20.10 37.15
C GLU A 108 24.56 -21.51 36.85
N ALA A 109 25.11 -22.56 37.48
CA ALA A 109 24.69 -23.94 37.20
C ALA A 109 23.25 -24.22 37.65
N ALA A 110 22.80 -23.63 38.76
CA ALA A 110 21.40 -23.74 39.21
C ALA A 110 20.45 -22.98 38.29
N MET A 111 20.84 -21.80 37.80
CA MET A 111 20.05 -21.06 36.82
C MET A 111 19.99 -21.78 35.46
N ALA A 112 21.08 -22.41 35.02
CA ALA A 112 21.12 -23.21 33.80
C ALA A 112 20.27 -24.48 33.90
N ALA A 113 20.23 -25.12 35.07
CA ALA A 113 19.30 -26.22 35.34
C ALA A 113 17.84 -25.73 35.31
N LEU A 114 17.55 -24.57 35.94
CA LEU A 114 16.21 -23.99 35.93
C LEU A 114 15.72 -23.67 34.51
N LYS A 115 16.59 -23.14 33.65
CA LYS A 115 16.30 -22.86 32.21
C LYS A 115 15.95 -24.11 31.39
N ARG A 116 16.41 -25.30 31.80
CA ARG A 116 16.07 -26.58 31.15
C ARG A 116 14.82 -27.25 31.72
N ILE A 117 14.40 -26.85 32.91
CA ILE A 117 13.20 -27.38 33.58
C ILE A 117 11.97 -26.57 33.21
N LEU A 118 12.11 -25.24 33.11
CA LEU A 118 10.99 -24.32 32.91
C LEU A 118 11.03 -23.64 31.54
N PRO A 119 9.87 -23.42 30.90
CA PRO A 119 9.78 -22.63 29.67
C PRO A 119 10.34 -21.21 29.86
N PRO A 120 11.01 -20.64 28.84
CA PRO A 120 11.62 -19.32 28.91
C PRO A 120 10.59 -18.20 29.16
N GLY A 121 9.37 -18.31 28.62
CA GLY A 121 8.30 -17.35 28.87
C GLY A 121 7.84 -17.28 30.33
N LEU A 122 8.00 -18.36 31.11
CA LEU A 122 7.76 -18.28 32.56
C LEU A 122 8.92 -17.60 33.31
N LEU A 123 10.16 -17.83 32.86
CA LEU A 123 11.34 -17.19 33.43
C LEU A 123 11.38 -15.69 33.15
N ALA A 124 10.77 -15.24 32.05
CA ALA A 124 10.59 -13.83 31.73
C ALA A 124 9.87 -13.04 32.84
N PHE A 125 8.99 -13.66 33.62
CA PHE A 125 8.31 -13.03 34.76
C PHE A 125 9.21 -12.84 35.99
N LEU A 126 10.37 -13.51 36.06
CA LEU A 126 11.35 -13.27 37.13
C LEU A 126 12.06 -11.91 36.97
N GLU A 127 12.09 -11.40 35.74
CA GLU A 127 12.70 -10.12 35.36
C GLU A 127 11.70 -8.96 35.34
N ASP A 128 10.40 -9.24 35.47
CA ASP A 128 9.34 -8.22 35.48
C ASP A 128 9.33 -7.45 36.82
N PRO A 129 9.40 -6.09 36.83
CA PRO A 129 9.32 -5.29 38.04
C PRO A 129 7.91 -5.22 38.66
N SER A 130 6.87 -5.73 38.00
CA SER A 130 5.48 -5.66 38.46
C SER A 130 5.22 -6.47 39.73
N LYS A 131 4.31 -5.97 40.58
CA LYS A 131 3.89 -6.67 41.81
C LYS A 131 2.59 -7.43 41.54
N PRO A 132 2.43 -8.68 42.02
CA PRO A 132 1.19 -9.42 41.82
C PRO A 132 0.02 -8.74 42.55
N PRO A 133 -1.23 -8.88 42.04
CA PRO A 133 -2.45 -8.46 42.74
C PRO A 133 -2.49 -9.06 44.15
N ALA A 134 -2.88 -8.26 45.13
CA ALA A 134 -2.85 -8.66 46.52
C ALA A 134 -3.92 -9.73 46.81
N ASP A 135 -3.54 -11.02 46.83
CA ASP A 135 -4.42 -12.09 47.32
C ASP A 135 -3.80 -12.97 48.44
N VAL A 136 -4.29 -12.68 49.64
CA VAL A 136 -4.73 -13.49 50.82
C VAL A 136 -3.82 -14.56 51.46
N ALA A 137 -2.75 -15.09 50.88
CA ALA A 137 -2.06 -16.27 51.48
C ALA A 137 -0.58 -16.07 51.89
N ALA A 138 -0.14 -14.85 52.19
CA ALA A 138 1.13 -14.65 52.87
C ALA A 138 0.91 -14.63 54.40
N PRO A 139 1.35 -15.63 55.17
CA PRO A 139 1.47 -15.46 56.60
C PRO A 139 2.47 -14.32 56.82
N ARG A 140 2.01 -13.24 57.46
CA ARG A 140 2.89 -12.15 57.88
C ARG A 140 4.04 -12.79 58.67
N PRO A 141 5.31 -12.57 58.29
CA PRO A 141 6.41 -13.09 59.08
C PRO A 141 6.23 -12.58 60.50
N ARG A 142 6.26 -13.50 61.48
CA ARG A 142 6.22 -13.15 62.89
C ARG A 142 7.52 -12.40 63.21
N ASP A 143 7.44 -11.08 63.12
CA ASP A 143 8.59 -10.20 63.29
C ASP A 143 8.85 -10.04 64.79
N ASN A 144 9.65 -10.97 65.33
CA ASN A 144 10.00 -10.99 66.75
C ASN A 144 10.66 -9.67 67.20
N LEU A 145 11.27 -8.91 66.28
CA LEU A 145 11.83 -7.59 66.56
C LEU A 145 10.73 -6.53 66.77
N ARG A 146 9.69 -6.53 65.93
CA ARG A 146 8.50 -5.68 66.15
C ARG A 146 7.75 -6.08 67.41
N LEU A 147 7.55 -7.37 67.65
CA LEU A 147 6.93 -7.86 68.89
C LEU A 147 7.75 -7.50 70.14
N ALA A 148 9.08 -7.58 70.07
CA ALA A 148 9.97 -7.16 71.16
C ALA A 148 9.98 -5.64 71.35
N ASN A 149 9.98 -4.86 70.26
CA ASN A 149 9.85 -3.41 70.32
C ASN A 149 8.47 -2.98 70.85
N ASP A 150 7.38 -3.62 70.43
CA ASP A 150 6.02 -3.36 70.90
C ASP A 150 5.86 -3.75 72.37
N HIS A 151 6.45 -4.88 72.81
CA HIS A 151 6.53 -5.24 74.23
C HIS A 151 7.38 -4.26 75.05
N SER A 152 8.45 -3.70 74.48
CA SER A 152 9.27 -2.66 75.14
C SER A 152 8.56 -1.31 75.19
N ALA A 153 7.79 -0.95 74.15
CA ALA A 153 7.02 0.28 74.05
C ALA A 153 5.78 0.26 74.96
N SER A 154 5.17 -0.92 75.15
CA SER A 154 4.09 -1.16 76.12
C SER A 154 4.50 -0.91 77.59
N ARG A 155 5.80 -0.77 77.90
CA ARG A 155 6.33 -0.52 79.25
C ARG A 155 6.70 0.95 79.54
N ALA A 156 6.33 1.91 78.68
CA ALA A 156 6.57 3.34 78.93
C ALA A 156 5.48 3.96 79.84
N PRO A 157 5.83 4.70 80.92
CA PRO A 157 4.87 5.15 81.93
C PRO A 157 4.07 6.37 81.48
N SER A 158 2.77 6.40 81.81
CA SER A 158 1.86 7.51 81.49
C SER A 158 2.19 8.78 82.27
N ARG A 159 1.77 9.93 81.74
CA ARG A 159 2.04 11.31 82.26
C ARG A 159 1.71 11.51 83.75
N ALA A 160 0.85 10.69 84.35
CA ALA A 160 0.57 10.74 85.78
C ALA A 160 1.81 10.40 86.64
N ALA A 161 2.69 9.51 86.18
CA ALA A 161 3.89 9.10 86.92
C ALA A 161 5.01 10.15 86.94
N GLN A 162 4.94 11.20 86.11
CA GLN A 162 5.95 12.27 86.11
C GLN A 162 5.72 13.30 87.24
N GLN A 163 4.48 13.51 87.68
CA GLN A 163 4.19 14.44 88.79
C GLN A 163 4.63 13.87 90.15
N TRP A 164 4.48 12.56 90.36
CA TRP A 164 4.91 11.90 91.60
C TRP A 164 6.43 11.87 91.77
N LYS A 165 7.20 11.77 90.67
CA LYS A 165 8.68 11.81 90.70
C LYS A 165 9.27 13.18 91.08
N ALA A 166 8.52 14.27 90.94
CA ALA A 166 8.96 15.59 91.38
C ALA A 166 8.84 15.75 92.91
N VAL A 167 7.78 15.18 93.48
CA VAL A 167 7.54 15.13 94.93
C VAL A 167 8.54 14.18 95.60
N GLU A 168 8.81 13.02 94.99
CA GLU A 168 9.82 12.05 95.46
C GLU A 168 11.22 12.66 95.55
N ARG A 169 11.63 13.49 94.59
CA ARG A 169 12.94 14.17 94.60
C ARG A 169 13.08 15.21 95.72
N GLN A 170 11.98 15.81 96.17
CA GLN A 170 11.99 16.75 97.29
C GLN A 170 12.04 16.01 98.64
N VAL A 171 11.39 14.84 98.74
CA VAL A 171 11.48 13.96 99.92
C VAL A 171 12.86 13.29 100.01
N ASP A 172 13.47 12.91 98.88
CA ASP A 172 14.82 12.32 98.83
C ASP A 172 15.93 13.30 99.23
N LYS A 173 15.80 14.60 98.94
CA LYS A 173 16.74 15.61 99.45
C LYS A 173 16.62 15.83 100.96
N PHE A 174 15.44 15.66 101.53
CA PHE A 174 15.20 15.77 102.97
C PHE A 174 15.71 14.53 103.73
N LEU A 175 15.64 13.35 103.12
CA LEU A 175 16.13 12.08 103.69
C LEU A 175 17.64 11.87 103.52
N GLN A 176 18.29 12.53 102.56
CA GLN A 176 19.75 12.46 102.38
C GLN A 176 20.54 13.01 103.58
N HIS A 177 19.97 13.94 104.36
CA HIS A 177 20.63 14.48 105.55
C HIS A 177 20.50 13.55 106.77
N TRP A 178 19.49 12.68 106.81
CA TRP A 178 19.29 11.70 107.89
C TRP A 178 20.05 10.37 107.66
N ARG A 179 20.43 10.06 106.41
CA ARG A 179 21.15 8.82 106.07
C ARG A 179 22.67 8.86 106.34
N GLN A 180 23.24 9.99 106.72
CA GLN A 180 24.68 10.12 106.99
C GLN A 180 25.10 9.79 108.43
N ARG A 181 24.21 9.25 109.28
CA ARG A 181 24.56 8.95 110.68
C ARG A 181 24.42 7.50 111.15
N MET A 182 23.94 6.55 110.33
CA MET A 182 23.92 5.12 110.71
C MET A 182 24.17 4.23 109.48
N THR A 183 25.25 3.43 109.57
CA THR A 183 25.77 2.34 108.69
C THR A 183 26.21 2.66 107.25
N PRO A 184 27.42 2.24 106.81
CA PRO A 184 27.66 1.84 105.43
C PRO A 184 27.34 0.34 105.28
N ALA A 185 26.25 0.09 104.58
CA ALA A 185 25.69 -1.22 104.27
C ALA A 185 26.39 -1.89 103.06
N SER A 186 26.33 -3.23 103.06
CA SER A 186 26.62 -4.11 101.93
C SER A 186 26.00 -3.62 100.62
N GLY A 187 26.79 -3.61 99.54
CA GLY A 187 26.38 -3.25 98.19
C GLY A 187 26.81 -4.29 97.16
N ALA A 188 26.21 -5.47 97.21
CA ALA A 188 26.14 -6.37 96.06
C ALA A 188 25.07 -5.81 95.10
N GLY A 189 25.51 -5.05 94.11
CA GLY A 189 24.67 -4.55 93.02
C GLY A 189 24.47 -5.63 91.97
N ASP A 190 23.28 -6.20 91.96
CA ASP A 190 22.74 -7.05 90.89
C ASP A 190 22.52 -6.18 89.63
N THR A 191 23.53 -6.09 88.76
CA THR A 191 23.40 -5.45 87.44
C THR A 191 23.14 -6.51 86.38
N VAL A 192 21.86 -6.70 86.06
CA VAL A 192 21.39 -7.44 84.88
C VAL A 192 22.12 -6.90 83.64
N ARG A 193 22.94 -7.73 82.99
CA ARG A 193 23.62 -7.39 81.74
C ARG A 193 22.57 -7.12 80.64
N PRO A 194 22.72 -6.07 79.81
CA PRO A 194 21.77 -5.76 78.77
C PRO A 194 21.77 -6.88 77.71
N ILE A 195 20.58 -7.36 77.37
CA ILE A 195 20.34 -8.39 76.35
C ILE A 195 20.74 -7.82 74.98
N VAL A 196 21.80 -8.35 74.37
CA VAL A 196 22.27 -7.95 73.03
C VAL A 196 21.61 -8.83 71.97
N LEU A 197 20.63 -8.28 71.25
CA LEU A 197 19.99 -8.93 70.11
C LEU A 197 20.91 -8.85 68.87
N ARG A 198 21.38 -10.00 68.36
CA ARG A 198 22.11 -10.09 67.07
C ARG A 198 21.18 -9.65 65.93
N LYS A 199 21.59 -8.63 65.16
CA LYS A 199 20.94 -8.28 63.88
C LYS A 199 21.33 -9.30 62.81
N ARG A 200 20.34 -9.74 62.02
CA ARG A 200 20.50 -10.68 60.92
C ARG A 200 21.46 -10.14 59.85
N ARG A 201 22.46 -10.93 59.44
CA ARG A 201 23.34 -10.62 58.29
C ARG A 201 22.71 -11.25 57.04
N GLN A 202 22.52 -10.48 55.96
CA GLN A 202 22.04 -11.01 54.67
C GLN A 202 23.08 -10.71 53.60
N ARG A 203 23.99 -11.67 53.40
CA ARG A 203 25.08 -11.56 52.41
C ARG A 203 24.62 -11.95 51.01
N VAL A 204 23.70 -12.92 50.90
CA VAL A 204 23.02 -13.29 49.65
C VAL A 204 21.60 -12.75 49.67
N ARG A 205 21.23 -11.94 48.68
CA ARG A 205 19.87 -11.44 48.49
C ARG A 205 19.24 -12.12 47.27
N VAL A 206 17.92 -12.35 47.35
CA VAL A 206 17.14 -12.82 46.22
C VAL A 206 16.71 -11.58 45.44
N GLU A 207 17.31 -11.35 44.28
CA GLU A 207 17.04 -10.16 43.44
C GLU A 207 15.86 -10.37 42.47
N ALA A 208 15.57 -11.63 42.11
CA ALA A 208 14.52 -11.99 41.14
C ALA A 208 13.09 -11.96 41.72
N ASN A 209 12.11 -11.64 40.88
CA ASN A 209 10.69 -11.51 41.26
C ASN A 209 9.95 -12.86 41.32
N TRP A 210 10.36 -13.71 42.26
CA TRP A 210 9.70 -14.99 42.52
C TRP A 210 8.21 -14.91 42.89
N PRO A 211 7.73 -13.88 43.62
CA PRO A 211 6.30 -13.73 43.90
C PRO A 211 5.44 -13.65 42.63
N MET A 212 5.91 -12.91 41.61
CA MET A 212 5.20 -12.78 40.34
C MET A 212 5.24 -14.09 39.54
N PHE A 213 6.39 -14.76 39.52
CA PHE A 213 6.53 -16.09 38.92
C PHE A 213 5.53 -17.10 39.51
N PHE A 214 5.43 -17.20 40.83
CA PHE A 214 4.51 -18.15 41.47
C PHE A 214 3.03 -17.79 41.25
N TYR A 215 2.71 -16.49 41.13
CA TYR A 215 1.35 -16.06 40.79
C TYR A 215 0.99 -16.49 39.37
N GLN A 216 1.86 -16.21 38.41
CA GLN A 216 1.64 -16.54 36.99
C GLN A 216 1.68 -18.03 36.70
N PHE A 217 2.41 -18.82 37.50
CA PHE A 217 2.47 -20.27 37.36
C PHE A 217 1.10 -20.95 37.43
N TYR A 218 0.19 -20.46 38.29
CA TYR A 218 -1.16 -21.03 38.44
C TYR A 218 -2.17 -20.49 37.42
N GLN A 219 -1.77 -19.52 36.59
CA GLN A 219 -2.63 -18.96 35.53
C GLN A 219 -2.37 -19.65 34.20
N ASP A 220 -3.45 -19.91 33.46
CA ASP A 220 -3.36 -20.48 32.12
C ASP A 220 -2.89 -19.38 31.14
N HIS A 221 -1.81 -19.66 30.41
CA HIS A 221 -1.25 -18.76 29.41
C HIS A 221 -1.32 -19.41 28.04
N ALA A 222 -1.83 -18.67 27.06
CA ALA A 222 -1.76 -19.00 25.64
C ALA A 222 -1.17 -17.79 24.92
N ARG A 223 0.14 -17.60 25.06
CA ARG A 223 0.89 -16.49 24.46
C ARG A 223 1.90 -17.03 23.43
N PRO A 224 2.36 -16.20 22.49
CA PRO A 224 3.37 -16.63 21.52
C PRO A 224 4.67 -17.13 22.16
N ASP A 225 5.07 -16.61 23.32
CA ASP A 225 6.26 -17.01 24.09
C ASP A 225 6.01 -18.14 25.11
N LEU A 226 4.75 -18.43 25.42
CA LEU A 226 4.38 -19.37 26.46
C LEU A 226 3.01 -20.03 26.24
N ILE A 227 3.02 -21.34 26.04
CA ILE A 227 1.85 -22.20 26.20
C ILE A 227 1.96 -22.86 27.57
N TRP A 228 1.07 -22.46 28.49
CA TRP A 228 1.02 -22.97 29.85
C TRP A 228 -0.41 -23.31 30.24
N ASN A 229 -0.76 -24.59 30.15
CA ASN A 229 -2.07 -25.12 30.49
C ASN A 229 -1.97 -26.22 31.56
N PHE A 230 -3.11 -26.71 32.03
CA PHE A 230 -3.18 -27.82 33.00
C PHE A 230 -2.33 -29.04 32.57
N ARG A 231 -2.32 -29.38 31.28
CA ARG A 231 -1.56 -30.52 30.74
C ARG A 231 -0.05 -30.30 30.86
N THR A 232 0.48 -29.17 30.42
CA THR A 232 1.91 -28.82 30.54
C THR A 232 2.37 -28.74 32.00
N ARG A 233 1.49 -28.35 32.93
CA ARG A 233 1.77 -28.37 34.37
C ARG A 233 1.87 -29.79 34.91
N GLU A 234 0.98 -30.69 34.52
CA GLU A 234 1.06 -32.10 34.93
C GLU A 234 2.26 -32.80 34.29
N GLU A 235 2.59 -32.50 33.02
CA GLU A 235 3.81 -33.02 32.37
C GLU A 235 5.08 -32.60 33.11
N LEU A 236 5.18 -31.33 33.56
CA LEU A 236 6.27 -30.88 34.44
C LEU A 236 6.29 -31.62 35.77
N ARG A 237 5.12 -31.82 36.38
CA ARG A 237 4.98 -32.52 37.66
C ARG A 237 5.47 -33.95 37.55
N ASP A 238 4.99 -34.67 36.54
CA ASP A 238 5.32 -36.07 36.29
C ASP A 238 6.80 -36.23 35.97
N ALA A 239 7.40 -35.33 35.18
CA ALA A 239 8.83 -35.33 34.90
C ALA A 239 9.68 -35.14 36.17
N LEU A 240 9.32 -34.17 37.02
CA LEU A 240 10.01 -33.95 38.30
C LEU A 240 9.83 -35.14 39.27
N GLU A 241 8.63 -35.71 39.36
CA GLU A 241 8.36 -36.86 40.21
C GLU A 241 9.04 -38.14 39.71
N ALA A 242 9.14 -38.33 38.38
CA ALA A 242 9.86 -39.44 37.77
C ALA A 242 11.38 -39.34 38.02
N GLU A 243 11.96 -38.16 37.80
CA GLU A 243 13.39 -37.91 38.02
C GLU A 243 13.77 -38.12 39.50
N LEU A 244 12.98 -37.57 40.42
CA LEU A 244 13.21 -37.75 41.86
C LEU A 244 13.08 -39.22 42.28
N ARG A 245 12.14 -39.97 41.68
CA ARG A 245 12.00 -41.43 41.91
C ARG A 245 13.22 -42.19 41.38
N SER A 246 13.69 -41.89 40.16
CA SER A 246 14.90 -42.50 39.60
C SER A 246 16.11 -42.25 40.48
N PHE A 247 16.32 -40.99 40.89
CA PHE A 247 17.43 -40.64 41.77
C PHE A 247 17.36 -41.34 43.14
N CYS A 248 16.17 -41.48 43.72
CA CYS A 248 15.99 -42.22 44.97
C CYS A 248 16.25 -43.71 44.79
N GLN A 249 15.85 -44.28 43.65
CA GLN A 249 16.10 -45.68 43.31
C GLN A 249 17.60 -45.94 43.15
N ASP A 250 18.31 -45.12 42.38
CA ASP A 250 19.75 -45.24 42.16
C ASP A 250 20.54 -45.11 43.47
N ARG A 251 20.08 -44.21 44.35
CA ARG A 251 20.64 -44.05 45.70
C ARG A 251 20.42 -45.28 46.59
N SER A 252 19.33 -46.02 46.42
CA SER A 252 19.07 -47.27 47.15
C SER A 252 19.86 -48.46 46.61
N VAL A 253 20.21 -48.43 45.32
CA VAL A 253 20.99 -49.47 44.63
C VAL A 253 22.49 -49.29 44.94
N CYS A 254 22.98 -48.06 45.02
CA CYS A 254 24.33 -47.78 45.51
C CYS A 254 24.42 -48.01 47.04
N GLY A 255 25.37 -48.85 47.47
CA GLY A 255 25.54 -49.20 48.88
C GLY A 255 25.83 -48.00 49.81
N PRO A 256 25.70 -48.17 51.14
CA PRO A 256 25.66 -47.08 52.14
C PRO A 256 26.96 -46.26 52.35
N GLY A 257 27.94 -46.37 51.44
CA GLY A 257 29.21 -45.63 51.48
C GLY A 257 29.55 -44.84 50.22
N LEU A 258 28.78 -44.99 49.12
CA LEU A 258 29.08 -44.28 47.86
C LEU A 258 28.19 -43.03 47.73
N PRO A 259 28.74 -41.81 47.71
CA PRO A 259 27.95 -40.60 47.54
C PRO A 259 27.43 -40.48 46.11
N VAL A 260 26.13 -40.73 45.91
CA VAL A 260 25.44 -40.51 44.63
C VAL A 260 25.15 -39.02 44.45
N ALA A 261 25.36 -38.51 43.23
CA ALA A 261 25.07 -37.13 42.87
C ALA A 261 24.03 -37.07 41.74
N TRP A 262 23.14 -36.08 41.78
CA TRP A 262 22.13 -35.86 40.76
C TRP A 262 22.77 -35.32 39.47
N ASN A 263 22.41 -35.94 38.35
CA ASN A 263 22.83 -35.54 37.02
C ASN A 263 22.05 -34.30 36.54
N HIS A 264 22.29 -33.18 37.22
CA HIS A 264 21.70 -31.90 36.85
C HIS A 264 22.16 -31.42 35.46
N TRP A 265 23.23 -31.96 34.87
CA TRP A 265 23.75 -31.53 33.57
C TRP A 265 22.92 -32.00 32.37
N GLU A 266 22.23 -33.14 32.49
CA GLU A 266 21.45 -33.72 31.40
C GLU A 266 19.94 -33.58 31.59
N PHE A 267 19.47 -33.37 32.82
CA PHE A 267 18.04 -33.26 33.07
C PHE A 267 17.41 -32.07 32.33
N GLU A 268 16.43 -32.38 31.48
CA GLU A 268 15.61 -31.45 30.71
C GLU A 268 14.17 -31.97 30.70
N VAL A 269 13.19 -31.07 30.84
CA VAL A 269 11.78 -31.44 30.80
C VAL A 269 11.29 -31.34 29.36
N LEU A 270 11.01 -32.49 28.77
CA LEU A 270 10.33 -32.58 27.48
C LEU A 270 8.82 -32.47 27.69
N TYR A 271 8.16 -31.66 26.87
CA TYR A 271 6.71 -31.50 26.86
C TYR A 271 6.12 -32.16 25.61
N PRO A 272 5.62 -33.41 25.68
CA PRO A 272 5.04 -34.11 24.53
C PRO A 272 3.87 -33.33 23.91
N SER A 273 3.08 -32.65 24.74
CA SER A 273 1.96 -31.82 24.27
C SER A 273 2.35 -30.67 23.34
N LEU A 274 3.61 -30.21 23.40
CA LEU A 274 4.10 -29.08 22.61
C LEU A 274 4.84 -29.52 21.34
N GLN A 275 5.07 -30.82 21.13
CA GLN A 275 5.78 -31.34 19.94
C GLN A 275 4.96 -31.23 18.65
N GLU A 276 3.63 -31.19 18.75
CA GLU A 276 2.73 -31.01 17.61
C GLU A 276 2.70 -29.56 17.11
N GLU A 277 3.04 -28.60 17.97
CA GLU A 277 3.05 -27.17 17.64
C GLU A 277 4.39 -26.77 16.99
N VAL A 278 4.32 -25.91 15.97
CA VAL A 278 5.53 -25.44 15.27
C VAL A 278 6.20 -24.35 16.11
N ARG A 279 7.24 -24.74 16.85
CA ARG A 279 8.11 -23.83 17.61
C ARG A 279 9.32 -23.40 16.77
N VAL A 280 9.58 -22.10 16.72
CA VAL A 280 10.82 -21.53 16.17
C VAL A 280 11.46 -20.66 17.24
N GLY A 281 12.71 -20.98 17.61
CA GLY A 281 13.36 -20.35 18.76
C GLY A 281 12.52 -20.55 20.04
N ASP A 282 12.16 -19.45 20.71
CA ASP A 282 11.35 -19.46 21.92
C ASP A 282 9.85 -19.17 21.67
N TYR A 283 9.40 -19.15 20.42
CA TYR A 283 8.05 -18.73 20.05
C TYR A 283 7.25 -19.80 19.30
N PHE A 284 5.95 -19.86 19.59
CA PHE A 284 4.97 -20.72 18.91
C PHE A 284 4.32 -19.96 17.76
N LEU A 285 4.54 -20.44 16.53
CA LEU A 285 4.10 -19.74 15.32
C LEU A 285 2.58 -19.58 15.25
N ARG A 286 1.83 -20.62 15.62
CA ARG A 286 0.36 -20.58 15.54
C ARG A 286 -0.24 -19.42 16.33
N LEU A 287 0.16 -19.28 17.59
CA LEU A 287 -0.35 -18.22 18.47
C LEU A 287 0.12 -16.82 18.04
N LEU A 288 1.34 -16.73 17.49
CA LEU A 288 1.83 -15.48 16.90
C LEU A 288 0.97 -15.05 15.70
N LEU A 289 0.46 -15.99 14.92
CA LEU A 289 -0.37 -15.73 13.75
C LEU A 289 -1.85 -15.46 14.11
N GLU A 290 -2.36 -16.04 15.20
CA GLU A 290 -3.74 -15.84 15.68
C GLU A 290 -3.95 -14.47 16.35
N GLU A 291 -2.93 -13.90 17.01
CA GLU A 291 -2.97 -12.56 17.63
C GLU A 291 -2.95 -11.39 16.61
N ASP A 292 -2.87 -11.66 15.30
CA ASP A 292 -2.83 -10.63 14.26
C ASP A 292 -4.22 -10.02 13.96
N GLN A 293 -5.26 -10.43 14.69
CA GLN A 293 -6.52 -9.68 14.78
C GLN A 293 -6.37 -8.57 15.84
N PRO A 294 -6.46 -7.28 15.47
CA PRO A 294 -6.16 -6.18 16.36
C PRO A 294 -7.28 -6.02 17.41
N ALA A 295 -7.10 -6.64 18.57
CA ALA A 295 -7.74 -6.20 19.80
C ALA A 295 -6.83 -5.15 20.45
N ASP A 296 -7.24 -3.89 20.36
CA ASP A 296 -6.85 -2.76 21.20
C ASP A 296 -5.35 -2.61 21.54
N GLY A 297 -4.63 -1.81 20.74
CA GLY A 297 -3.69 -0.76 21.16
C GLY A 297 -2.61 -1.00 22.23
N ALA A 298 -2.47 -2.20 22.78
CA ALA A 298 -1.72 -2.49 23.99
C ALA A 298 -1.21 -3.94 24.01
N SER A 299 -0.54 -4.37 22.93
CA SER A 299 0.30 -5.56 22.98
C SER A 299 1.74 -5.12 22.77
N GLY A 300 2.41 -4.78 23.88
CA GLY A 300 3.85 -4.60 23.91
C GLY A 300 4.52 -5.82 23.29
N SER A 301 5.51 -5.58 22.42
CA SER A 301 6.23 -6.62 21.70
C SER A 301 6.66 -7.76 22.64
N TYR A 302 5.97 -8.90 22.56
CA TYR A 302 6.38 -10.13 23.23
C TYR A 302 7.70 -10.68 22.65
N ILE A 303 8.15 -10.13 21.51
CA ILE A 303 9.35 -10.54 20.79
C ILE A 303 10.57 -9.88 21.42
N ARG A 304 11.22 -10.61 22.32
CA ARG A 304 12.54 -10.28 22.85
C ARG A 304 13.57 -10.66 21.77
N ARG A 305 14.52 -9.76 21.48
CA ARG A 305 15.58 -9.94 20.46
C ARG A 305 15.02 -10.24 19.05
N SER A 306 14.26 -9.29 18.51
CA SER A 306 13.61 -9.37 17.19
C SER A 306 14.55 -9.79 16.04
N SER A 307 15.82 -9.41 16.08
CA SER A 307 16.81 -9.80 15.06
C SER A 307 17.21 -11.28 15.12
N GLU A 308 17.41 -11.84 16.32
CA GLU A 308 17.76 -13.26 16.50
C GLU A 308 16.58 -14.13 16.07
N PHE A 309 15.39 -13.79 16.57
CA PHE A 309 14.17 -14.52 16.22
C PHE A 309 13.85 -14.46 14.72
N PHE A 310 14.07 -13.31 14.06
CA PHE A 310 13.88 -13.20 12.62
C PHE A 310 14.85 -14.09 11.83
N ASN A 311 16.10 -14.21 12.27
CA ASN A 311 17.07 -15.14 11.66
C ASN A 311 16.67 -16.59 11.88
N ASP A 312 16.17 -16.95 13.06
CA ASP A 312 15.68 -18.30 13.36
C ASP A 312 14.47 -18.65 12.48
N LEU A 313 13.54 -17.71 12.27
CA LEU A 313 12.42 -17.85 11.33
C LEU A 313 12.89 -18.07 9.90
N TYR A 314 13.92 -17.35 9.47
CA TYR A 314 14.49 -17.52 8.14
C TYR A 314 15.19 -18.89 8.00
N HIS A 315 15.94 -19.33 9.00
CA HIS A 315 16.54 -20.66 9.01
C HIS A 315 15.48 -21.78 9.00
N ALA A 316 14.41 -21.63 9.78
CA ALA A 316 13.28 -22.56 9.76
C ALA A 316 12.60 -22.61 8.38
N PHE A 317 12.44 -21.46 7.73
CA PHE A 317 11.93 -21.38 6.36
C PHE A 317 12.82 -22.12 5.34
N LEU A 318 14.14 -22.02 5.48
CA LEU A 318 15.09 -22.72 4.59
C LEU A 318 15.09 -24.24 4.78
N LEU A 319 14.88 -24.70 6.01
CA LEU A 319 14.88 -26.14 6.37
C LEU A 319 13.52 -26.81 6.13
N ALA A 320 12.44 -26.05 6.05
CA ALA A 320 11.09 -26.58 5.88
C ALA A 320 10.93 -27.25 4.50
N SER A 321 10.64 -28.57 4.51
CA SER A 321 10.32 -29.35 3.32
C SER A 321 8.85 -29.22 2.90
N ASP A 322 7.96 -28.96 3.86
CA ASP A 322 6.52 -28.84 3.63
C ASP A 322 6.12 -27.41 3.22
N SER A 323 5.20 -27.28 2.26
CA SER A 323 4.68 -25.99 1.79
C SER A 323 3.93 -25.24 2.88
N THR A 324 3.17 -25.96 3.72
CA THR A 324 2.37 -25.36 4.80
C THR A 324 3.29 -24.70 5.83
N ARG A 325 4.33 -25.39 6.28
CA ARG A 325 5.33 -24.86 7.21
C ARG A 325 6.09 -23.67 6.63
N ARG A 326 6.47 -23.73 5.34
CA ARG A 326 7.09 -22.58 4.64
C ARG A 326 6.16 -21.36 4.63
N CYS A 327 4.88 -21.55 4.32
CA CYS A 327 3.90 -20.47 4.32
C CYS A 327 3.70 -19.84 5.70
N GLN A 328 3.64 -20.65 6.77
CA GLN A 328 3.56 -20.17 8.15
C GLN A 328 4.80 -19.38 8.55
N CYS A 329 6.00 -19.86 8.21
CA CYS A 329 7.25 -19.14 8.46
C CYS A 329 7.28 -17.81 7.71
N LEU A 330 6.89 -17.78 6.42
CA LEU A 330 6.82 -16.55 5.63
C LEU A 330 5.83 -15.53 6.19
N GLN A 331 4.67 -16.00 6.65
CA GLN A 331 3.69 -15.13 7.31
C GLN A 331 4.27 -14.53 8.60
N ALA A 332 4.87 -15.36 9.46
CA ALA A 332 5.51 -14.90 10.68
C ALA A 332 6.64 -13.90 10.39
N MET A 333 7.49 -14.18 9.40
CA MET A 333 8.54 -13.27 8.96
C MET A 333 7.98 -11.92 8.48
N ALA A 334 6.88 -11.92 7.73
CA ALA A 334 6.23 -10.68 7.29
C ALA A 334 5.70 -9.85 8.47
N LEU A 335 5.17 -10.50 9.51
CA LEU A 335 4.68 -9.82 10.71
C LEU A 335 5.80 -9.25 11.56
N VAL A 336 6.81 -10.07 11.87
CA VAL A 336 7.96 -9.64 12.67
C VAL A 336 8.70 -8.51 11.98
N TYR A 337 8.97 -8.63 10.68
CA TYR A 337 9.60 -7.57 9.91
C TYR A 337 8.72 -6.32 9.82
N GLY A 338 7.41 -6.48 9.60
CA GLY A 338 6.47 -5.36 9.55
C GLY A 338 6.43 -4.52 10.83
N ARG A 339 6.56 -5.16 12.01
CA ARG A 339 6.54 -4.49 13.32
C ARG A 339 7.93 -3.98 13.76
N HIS A 340 9.01 -4.69 13.41
CA HIS A 340 10.36 -4.45 13.93
C HIS A 340 11.44 -4.23 12.85
N TYR A 341 11.09 -3.72 11.65
CA TYR A 341 12.06 -3.52 10.57
C TYR A 341 13.23 -2.59 10.93
N VAL A 342 13.05 -1.66 11.88
CA VAL A 342 14.10 -0.75 12.35
C VAL A 342 15.18 -1.50 13.14
N ASP A 343 14.75 -2.42 14.01
CA ASP A 343 15.66 -3.19 14.87
C ASP A 343 16.39 -4.30 14.11
N ILE A 344 15.71 -4.94 13.16
CA ILE A 344 16.28 -6.01 12.32
C ILE A 344 17.28 -5.44 11.30
N GLY A 345 16.95 -4.28 10.72
CA GLY A 345 17.75 -3.66 9.69
C GLY A 345 17.65 -4.36 8.32
N PRO A 346 18.66 -4.24 7.45
CA PRO A 346 18.60 -4.73 6.08
C PRO A 346 18.68 -6.26 6.00
N PHE A 347 17.90 -6.83 5.08
CA PHE A 347 17.87 -8.26 4.80
C PHE A 347 18.74 -8.58 3.59
N ASN A 348 19.78 -9.39 3.78
CA ASN A 348 20.77 -9.69 2.72
C ASN A 348 20.23 -10.66 1.66
N ASP A 349 19.29 -11.54 2.01
CA ASP A 349 18.83 -12.62 1.13
C ASP A 349 17.59 -12.26 0.29
N THR A 350 17.34 -10.97 0.03
CA THR A 350 16.24 -10.52 -0.84
C THR A 350 16.32 -11.18 -2.24
N ARG A 351 17.54 -11.39 -2.77
CA ARG A 351 17.76 -12.11 -4.04
C ARG A 351 17.28 -13.56 -3.99
N HIS A 352 17.48 -14.23 -2.86
CA HIS A 352 17.04 -15.62 -2.68
C HIS A 352 15.51 -15.71 -2.70
N ILE A 353 14.83 -14.77 -2.01
CA ILE A 353 13.36 -14.67 -1.99
C ILE A 353 12.80 -14.46 -3.41
N LEU A 354 13.42 -13.59 -4.22
CA LEU A 354 13.05 -13.42 -5.62
C LEU A 354 13.28 -14.69 -6.45
N SER A 355 14.43 -15.36 -6.26
CA SER A 355 14.68 -16.64 -6.95
C SER A 355 13.69 -17.73 -6.54
N LYS A 356 13.21 -17.72 -5.29
CA LYS A 356 12.17 -18.63 -4.80
C LYS A 356 10.82 -18.29 -5.43
N LEU A 357 10.46 -17.01 -5.51
CA LEU A 357 9.23 -16.55 -6.18
C LEU A 357 9.18 -16.99 -7.65
N ASP A 358 10.32 -16.92 -8.36
CA ASP A 358 10.39 -17.37 -9.75
C ASP A 358 10.36 -18.90 -9.93
N LYS A 359 10.77 -19.66 -8.92
CA LYS A 359 10.71 -21.14 -8.95
C LYS A 359 9.44 -21.71 -8.32
N CYS A 360 8.64 -20.86 -7.66
CA CYS A 360 7.47 -21.27 -6.93
C CYS A 360 6.36 -21.74 -7.90
N MET A 361 5.70 -22.83 -7.51
CA MET A 361 4.55 -23.41 -8.22
C MET A 361 3.29 -23.45 -7.36
N ASP A 362 3.39 -23.09 -6.08
CA ASP A 362 2.27 -23.06 -5.14
C ASP A 362 1.70 -21.64 -5.05
N ARG A 363 0.39 -21.49 -5.27
CA ARG A 363 -0.30 -20.19 -5.24
C ARG A 363 -0.25 -19.56 -3.84
N MET A 364 -0.34 -20.36 -2.79
CA MET A 364 -0.30 -19.85 -1.42
C MET A 364 1.09 -19.29 -1.08
N GLU A 365 2.15 -20.03 -1.43
CA GLU A 365 3.54 -19.59 -1.21
C GLU A 365 3.85 -18.32 -2.00
N ARG A 366 3.39 -18.21 -3.26
CA ARG A 366 3.50 -16.99 -4.08
C ARG A 366 2.92 -15.78 -3.35
N ASP A 367 1.69 -15.89 -2.86
CA ASP A 367 0.98 -14.77 -2.24
C ASP A 367 1.69 -14.35 -0.94
N ARG A 368 2.13 -15.31 -0.13
CA ARG A 368 2.90 -15.05 1.09
C ARG A 368 4.26 -14.42 0.81
N LEU A 369 4.96 -14.85 -0.25
CA LEU A 369 6.22 -14.24 -0.69
C LEU A 369 6.02 -12.79 -1.11
N ILE A 370 4.94 -12.47 -1.83
CA ILE A 370 4.63 -11.09 -2.27
C ILE A 370 4.27 -10.21 -1.06
N ILE A 371 3.47 -10.72 -0.13
CA ILE A 371 3.16 -10.03 1.13
C ILE A 371 4.46 -9.78 1.91
N PHE A 372 5.36 -10.76 2.00
CA PHE A 372 6.65 -10.59 2.66
C PHE A 372 7.53 -9.55 1.95
N LEU A 373 7.60 -9.57 0.61
CA LEU A 373 8.28 -8.55 -0.18
C LEU A 373 7.71 -7.14 0.08
N SER A 374 6.39 -7.01 0.24
CA SER A 374 5.75 -5.73 0.59
C SER A 374 6.19 -5.17 1.95
N LYS A 375 6.64 -6.03 2.87
CA LYS A 375 7.21 -5.62 4.16
C LYS A 375 8.72 -5.38 4.06
N LEU A 376 9.45 -6.18 3.28
CA LEU A 376 10.89 -6.00 3.08
C LEU A 376 11.24 -4.64 2.47
N ILE A 377 10.40 -4.12 1.57
CA ILE A 377 10.62 -2.81 0.92
C ILE A 377 10.52 -1.62 1.88
N LEU A 378 10.03 -1.80 3.11
CA LEU A 378 10.01 -0.72 4.12
C LEU A 378 11.42 -0.18 4.41
N HIS A 379 12.46 -0.98 4.17
CA HIS A 379 13.85 -0.59 4.33
C HIS A 379 14.54 -0.30 2.99
N LYS A 380 15.11 0.91 2.83
CA LYS A 380 15.70 1.42 1.58
C LYS A 380 16.79 0.51 0.98
N ARG A 381 17.62 -0.14 1.82
CA ARG A 381 18.70 -1.02 1.32
C ARG A 381 18.15 -2.29 0.63
N ASN A 382 17.03 -2.84 1.10
CA ASN A 382 16.42 -4.02 0.49
C ASN A 382 15.82 -3.68 -0.88
N VAL A 383 15.31 -2.45 -1.03
CA VAL A 383 14.84 -1.96 -2.33
C VAL A 383 15.96 -1.93 -3.36
N LYS A 384 17.18 -1.55 -2.95
CA LYS A 384 18.36 -1.59 -3.84
C LYS A 384 18.68 -3.04 -4.26
N GLU A 385 18.74 -3.97 -3.33
CA GLU A 385 18.99 -5.40 -3.62
C GLU A 385 17.89 -6.00 -4.53
N LEU A 386 16.63 -5.60 -4.33
CA LEU A 386 15.50 -5.99 -5.18
C LEU A 386 15.67 -5.49 -6.62
N LEU A 387 16.11 -4.23 -6.79
CA LEU A 387 16.41 -3.63 -8.09
C LEU A 387 17.61 -4.30 -8.77
N ASP A 388 18.63 -4.67 -7.99
CA ASP A 388 19.84 -5.36 -8.47
C ASP A 388 19.55 -6.79 -8.93
N ALA A 389 18.61 -7.47 -8.29
CA ALA A 389 18.16 -8.82 -8.66
C ALA A 389 17.13 -8.86 -9.80
N GLY A 390 16.74 -7.72 -10.37
CA GLY A 390 15.76 -7.66 -11.46
C GLY A 390 14.31 -7.86 -11.02
N GLY A 391 13.99 -7.65 -9.74
CA GLY A 391 12.67 -7.93 -9.16
C GLY A 391 11.52 -7.16 -9.82
N LEU A 392 11.77 -5.98 -10.40
CA LEU A 392 10.73 -5.20 -11.11
C LEU A 392 10.15 -5.95 -12.30
N ALA A 393 10.97 -6.65 -13.09
CA ALA A 393 10.49 -7.40 -14.24
C ALA A 393 9.58 -8.56 -13.81
N THR A 394 9.97 -9.28 -12.74
CA THR A 394 9.16 -10.36 -12.15
C THR A 394 7.84 -9.84 -11.59
N LEU A 395 7.85 -8.69 -10.92
CA LEU A 395 6.65 -8.06 -10.37
C LEU A 395 5.70 -7.60 -11.49
N VAL A 396 6.20 -6.93 -12.53
CA VAL A 396 5.38 -6.53 -13.69
C VAL A 396 4.78 -7.75 -14.40
N GLU A 397 5.51 -8.86 -14.48
CA GLU A 397 4.99 -10.11 -15.04
C GLU A 397 3.85 -10.73 -14.20
N LEU A 398 3.82 -10.51 -12.89
CA LEU A 398 2.71 -10.93 -12.04
C LEU A 398 1.49 -10.01 -12.20
N VAL A 399 1.69 -8.72 -12.48
CA VAL A 399 0.59 -7.76 -12.70
C VAL A 399 -0.22 -8.11 -13.94
N THR A 400 0.38 -8.66 -15.00
CA THR A 400 -0.34 -9.04 -16.22
C THR A 400 -1.36 -10.16 -15.99
N LEU A 401 -1.26 -10.92 -14.89
CA LEU A 401 -2.24 -11.96 -14.52
C LEU A 401 -3.62 -11.38 -14.22
N SER A 402 -3.72 -10.10 -13.85
CA SER A 402 -4.99 -9.41 -13.60
C SER A 402 -5.95 -9.47 -14.78
N HIS A 403 -5.44 -9.58 -16.02
CA HIS A 403 -6.25 -9.71 -17.23
C HIS A 403 -7.09 -11.01 -17.31
N ARG A 404 -6.85 -11.98 -16.42
CA ARG A 404 -7.59 -13.25 -16.37
C ARG A 404 -8.79 -13.23 -15.43
N HIS A 405 -8.73 -12.42 -14.39
CA HIS A 405 -9.64 -12.51 -13.24
C HIS A 405 -10.92 -11.68 -13.41
N VAL A 406 -10.96 -10.78 -14.40
CA VAL A 406 -12.09 -9.88 -14.58
C VAL A 406 -12.94 -10.31 -15.76
N SER A 407 -14.20 -10.69 -15.48
CA SER A 407 -15.32 -10.53 -16.40
C SER A 407 -15.35 -9.07 -16.80
N ARG A 408 -14.67 -8.72 -17.90
CA ARG A 408 -14.67 -7.37 -18.43
C ARG A 408 -16.11 -6.90 -18.45
N ALA A 409 -16.39 -5.73 -17.91
CA ALA A 409 -17.60 -5.03 -18.28
C ALA A 409 -17.52 -4.93 -19.81
N LEU A 410 -18.28 -5.77 -20.51
CA LEU A 410 -18.59 -5.54 -21.91
C LEU A 410 -19.09 -4.12 -21.91
N VAL A 411 -18.33 -3.20 -22.50
CA VAL A 411 -18.82 -1.85 -22.74
C VAL A 411 -20.19 -2.08 -23.36
N PRO A 412 -21.31 -1.63 -22.74
CA PRO A 412 -22.63 -1.93 -23.25
C PRO A 412 -22.80 -1.10 -24.52
N THR A 413 -22.20 -1.55 -25.61
CA THR A 413 -22.39 -1.02 -26.95
C THR A 413 -23.70 -1.61 -27.45
N GLN A 414 -24.81 -1.20 -26.85
CA GLN A 414 -26.11 -1.26 -27.52
C GLN A 414 -26.13 -0.16 -28.59
N MET A 415 -25.34 -0.37 -29.64
CA MET A 415 -25.69 0.09 -30.97
C MET A 415 -25.57 -1.16 -31.83
N ASN A 416 -26.61 -1.43 -32.62
CA ASN A 416 -26.82 -2.58 -33.51
C ASN A 416 -25.64 -2.83 -34.48
N VAL A 417 -24.50 -3.25 -33.94
CA VAL A 417 -23.29 -3.66 -34.64
C VAL A 417 -23.17 -5.12 -34.30
N ILE A 418 -23.34 -5.95 -35.33
CA ILE A 418 -23.21 -7.41 -35.34
C ILE A 418 -22.20 -7.83 -34.28
N GLU A 419 -22.70 -8.35 -33.16
CA GLU A 419 -21.87 -9.00 -32.15
C GLU A 419 -21.02 -10.02 -32.90
N ALA A 420 -19.70 -9.95 -32.73
CA ALA A 420 -18.83 -10.94 -33.34
C ALA A 420 -19.34 -12.32 -32.92
N SER A 421 -19.76 -13.14 -33.90
CA SER A 421 -20.22 -14.50 -33.66
C SER A 421 -19.22 -15.19 -32.72
N PRO A 422 -19.64 -16.07 -31.79
CA PRO A 422 -18.72 -16.79 -30.91
C PRO A 422 -17.58 -17.46 -31.69
N GLU A 423 -17.82 -17.87 -32.94
CA GLU A 423 -16.83 -18.38 -33.89
C GLU A 423 -15.76 -17.36 -34.32
N MET A 424 -16.12 -16.08 -34.57
CA MET A 424 -15.17 -15.01 -34.89
C MET A 424 -14.29 -14.67 -33.68
N THR A 425 -14.88 -14.65 -32.48
CA THR A 425 -14.17 -14.41 -31.22
C THR A 425 -13.18 -15.53 -30.91
N GLN A 426 -13.56 -16.80 -31.13
CA GLN A 426 -12.68 -17.96 -30.99
C GLN A 426 -11.50 -17.95 -31.97
N SER A 427 -11.65 -17.43 -33.19
CA SER A 427 -10.53 -17.33 -34.14
C SER A 427 -9.48 -16.28 -33.74
N LEU A 428 -9.93 -15.18 -33.12
CA LEU A 428 -9.07 -14.07 -32.67
C LEU A 428 -8.32 -14.39 -31.37
N GLU A 429 -8.74 -15.43 -30.64
CA GLU A 429 -8.14 -15.88 -29.39
C GLU A 429 -6.99 -16.89 -29.59
N GLN A 430 -6.72 -17.33 -30.82
CA GLN A 430 -5.68 -18.33 -31.10
C GLN A 430 -4.29 -17.67 -31.26
N GLU A 431 -3.48 -17.67 -30.21
CA GLU A 431 -2.13 -17.07 -30.23
C GLU A 431 -0.99 -18.05 -29.94
N TRP A 432 -1.28 -19.18 -29.29
CA TRP A 432 -0.23 -20.03 -28.75
C TRP A 432 0.20 -21.10 -29.75
N TYR A 433 1.50 -21.23 -29.91
CA TYR A 433 2.11 -22.33 -30.63
C TYR A 433 2.86 -23.23 -29.65
N VAL A 434 2.69 -24.53 -29.81
CA VAL A 434 3.33 -25.55 -29.00
C VAL A 434 4.22 -26.40 -29.90
N GLY A 435 5.45 -26.66 -29.46
CA GLY A 435 6.42 -27.48 -30.18
C GLY A 435 7.05 -28.53 -29.27
N GLY A 436 7.22 -29.75 -29.81
CA GLY A 436 8.15 -30.74 -29.27
C GLY A 436 9.59 -30.42 -29.73
N ASP A 437 10.59 -31.09 -29.15
CA ASP A 437 12.05 -30.90 -29.36
C ASP A 437 12.58 -31.06 -30.82
N GLY A 438 11.72 -30.99 -31.84
CA GLY A 438 12.09 -30.90 -33.24
C GLY A 438 10.93 -30.48 -34.14
N LYS A 439 11.01 -29.26 -34.69
CA LYS A 439 10.29 -28.68 -35.87
C LYS A 439 8.75 -28.78 -36.00
N ASP A 440 8.04 -29.55 -35.22
CA ASP A 440 6.57 -29.63 -35.30
C ASP A 440 5.92 -28.49 -34.52
N ARG A 441 5.68 -27.37 -35.22
CA ARG A 441 4.86 -26.25 -34.71
C ARG A 441 3.39 -26.64 -34.79
N LYS A 442 2.78 -27.01 -33.65
CA LYS A 442 1.33 -27.18 -33.53
C LYS A 442 0.70 -25.86 -33.06
N GLY A 443 -0.37 -25.43 -33.72
CA GLY A 443 -1.10 -24.20 -33.38
C GLY A 443 -1.49 -23.38 -34.63
N PRO A 444 -2.17 -22.24 -34.46
CA PRO A 444 -2.37 -21.53 -33.19
C PRO A 444 -3.49 -22.13 -32.32
N PHE A 445 -3.30 -22.13 -31.00
CA PHE A 445 -4.27 -22.56 -30.00
C PHE A 445 -4.71 -21.38 -29.12
N GLY A 446 -5.97 -21.41 -28.67
CA GLY A 446 -6.47 -20.52 -27.62
C GLY A 446 -6.04 -20.97 -26.22
N TYR A 447 -6.13 -20.09 -25.23
CA TYR A 447 -5.83 -20.44 -23.84
C TYR A 447 -6.74 -21.57 -23.31
N ASP A 448 -8.03 -21.54 -23.62
CA ASP A 448 -9.00 -22.56 -23.16
C ASP A 448 -8.68 -23.94 -23.77
N GLN A 449 -8.28 -23.97 -25.05
CA GLN A 449 -7.83 -25.18 -25.73
C GLN A 449 -6.56 -25.75 -25.08
N LEU A 450 -5.61 -24.91 -24.69
CA LEU A 450 -4.43 -25.36 -23.93
C LEU A 450 -4.80 -25.93 -22.55
N GLN A 451 -5.84 -25.38 -21.91
CA GLN A 451 -6.34 -25.89 -20.64
C GLN A 451 -7.00 -27.26 -20.78
N GLU A 452 -7.75 -27.48 -21.86
CA GLU A 452 -8.33 -28.79 -22.21
C GLU A 452 -7.22 -29.80 -22.51
N MET A 453 -6.25 -29.46 -23.36
CA MET A 453 -5.09 -30.31 -23.68
C MET A 453 -4.25 -30.68 -22.44
N TRP A 454 -4.25 -29.84 -21.41
CA TRP A 454 -3.62 -30.14 -20.12
C TRP A 454 -4.46 -31.13 -19.29
N LYS A 455 -5.78 -30.93 -19.23
CA LYS A 455 -6.72 -31.81 -18.50
C LYS A 455 -6.81 -33.21 -19.11
N GLU A 456 -6.74 -33.31 -20.43
CA GLU A 456 -6.80 -34.58 -21.16
C GLU A 456 -5.55 -35.46 -20.97
N GLY A 457 -4.49 -34.93 -20.35
CA GLY A 457 -3.38 -35.71 -19.82
C GLY A 457 -2.62 -36.53 -20.87
N GLY A 458 -1.74 -35.88 -21.65
CA GLY A 458 -0.82 -36.62 -22.53
C GLY A 458 0.01 -35.79 -23.51
N GLN A 459 -0.37 -34.55 -23.83
CA GLN A 459 0.30 -33.76 -24.89
C GLN A 459 1.17 -32.60 -24.38
N LEU A 460 0.95 -32.13 -23.15
CA LEU A 460 1.65 -30.98 -22.56
C LEU A 460 2.37 -31.39 -21.28
N THR A 461 3.66 -31.09 -21.18
CA THR A 461 4.50 -31.28 -19.98
C THR A 461 5.12 -29.93 -19.61
N ALA A 462 5.50 -29.70 -18.34
CA ALA A 462 6.12 -28.43 -17.91
C ALA A 462 7.35 -27.98 -18.74
N ARG A 463 7.99 -28.91 -19.46
CA ARG A 463 9.14 -28.69 -20.34
C ARG A 463 8.76 -28.42 -21.80
N THR A 464 7.51 -28.65 -22.21
CA THR A 464 7.07 -28.42 -23.59
C THR A 464 7.30 -26.96 -23.95
N LEU A 465 7.85 -26.73 -25.15
CA LEU A 465 8.17 -25.40 -25.62
C LEU A 465 6.91 -24.74 -26.18
N CYS A 466 6.67 -23.51 -25.76
CA CYS A 466 5.59 -22.67 -26.23
C CYS A 466 6.14 -21.35 -26.78
N TRP A 467 5.43 -20.79 -27.75
CA TRP A 467 5.74 -19.50 -28.34
C TRP A 467 4.46 -18.76 -28.69
N ALA A 468 4.43 -17.46 -28.44
CA ALA A 468 3.37 -16.56 -28.84
C ALA A 468 3.97 -15.27 -29.44
N GLN A 469 3.16 -14.53 -30.19
CA GLN A 469 3.60 -13.27 -30.79
C GLN A 469 3.99 -12.27 -29.68
N GLY A 470 5.17 -11.64 -29.82
CA GLY A 470 5.73 -10.73 -28.82
C GLY A 470 6.69 -11.39 -27.80
N MET A 471 6.88 -12.72 -27.85
CA MET A 471 7.91 -13.40 -27.08
C MET A 471 9.27 -13.37 -27.79
N ALA A 472 10.36 -13.26 -27.02
CA ALA A 472 11.74 -13.23 -27.54
C ALA A 472 12.17 -14.55 -28.21
N GLY A 473 11.45 -15.66 -27.98
CA GLY A 473 11.71 -16.97 -28.55
C GLY A 473 10.89 -18.05 -27.87
N TRP A 474 11.08 -19.31 -28.29
CA TRP A 474 10.42 -20.47 -27.66
C TRP A 474 10.87 -20.60 -26.20
N GLN A 475 9.90 -20.73 -25.28
CA GLN A 475 10.15 -20.88 -23.85
C GLN A 475 9.41 -22.10 -23.30
N PRO A 476 9.93 -22.79 -22.27
CA PRO A 476 9.21 -23.86 -21.62
C PRO A 476 7.97 -23.31 -20.89
N LEU A 477 6.88 -24.10 -20.86
CA LEU A 477 5.62 -23.73 -20.20
C LEU A 477 5.80 -23.22 -18.76
N GLY A 478 6.73 -23.84 -18.01
CA GLY A 478 7.01 -23.42 -16.62
C GLY A 478 7.67 -22.05 -16.45
N ARG A 479 8.26 -21.46 -17.50
CA ARG A 479 8.86 -20.12 -17.44
C ARG A 479 7.88 -19.00 -17.78
N VAL A 480 6.80 -19.31 -18.48
CA VAL A 480 5.80 -18.32 -18.87
C VAL A 480 4.83 -18.13 -17.71
N ALA A 481 4.83 -16.97 -17.05
CA ALA A 481 4.03 -16.76 -15.84
C ALA A 481 2.53 -17.10 -16.02
N GLN A 482 1.93 -16.72 -17.16
CA GLN A 482 0.53 -17.02 -17.44
C GLN A 482 0.22 -18.53 -17.40
N LEU A 483 1.05 -19.34 -18.06
CA LEU A 483 0.86 -20.79 -18.18
C LEU A 483 1.32 -21.50 -16.90
N ARG A 484 2.37 -20.99 -16.25
CA ARG A 484 2.79 -21.41 -14.91
C ARG A 484 1.65 -21.30 -13.91
N TRP A 485 1.07 -20.12 -13.74
CA TRP A 485 0.03 -19.88 -12.74
C TRP A 485 -1.35 -20.40 -13.16
N GLY A 486 -1.59 -20.54 -14.47
CA GLY A 486 -2.84 -21.01 -15.04
C GLY A 486 -3.01 -22.52 -15.13
N LEU A 487 -1.97 -23.24 -15.54
CA LEU A 487 -2.05 -24.67 -15.85
C LEU A 487 -1.25 -25.51 -14.84
N LEU A 488 -0.06 -25.06 -14.46
CA LEU A 488 0.89 -25.84 -13.67
C LEU A 488 0.74 -25.64 -12.15
N ALA A 489 0.29 -24.47 -11.72
CA ALA A 489 0.30 -24.10 -10.31
C ALA A 489 -0.71 -24.90 -9.49
N THR A 490 -0.26 -25.37 -8.33
CA THR A 490 -1.03 -26.12 -7.36
C THR A 490 -1.39 -25.25 -6.14
N GLY A 491 -2.35 -25.69 -5.32
CA GLY A 491 -2.74 -25.00 -4.10
C GLY A 491 -3.87 -23.98 -4.28
N GLN A 492 -4.47 -23.58 -3.15
CA GLN A 492 -5.49 -22.53 -3.09
C GLN A 492 -4.81 -21.17 -3.02
N ALA A 493 -5.25 -20.22 -3.85
CA ALA A 493 -4.77 -18.84 -3.78
C ALA A 493 -5.34 -18.15 -2.53
N LEU A 494 -4.51 -17.36 -1.85
CA LEU A 494 -4.94 -16.51 -0.75
C LEU A 494 -5.51 -15.19 -1.31
N LEU A 495 -4.87 -14.68 -2.36
CA LEU A 495 -5.24 -13.45 -3.04
C LEU A 495 -5.84 -13.76 -4.40
N ASN A 496 -6.91 -13.04 -4.72
CA ASN A 496 -7.45 -12.98 -6.09
C ASN A 496 -6.41 -12.38 -7.04
N ASP A 497 -6.39 -12.72 -8.33
CA ASP A 497 -5.35 -12.16 -9.24
C ASP A 497 -5.45 -10.63 -9.37
N GLY A 498 -6.64 -10.05 -9.15
CA GLY A 498 -6.82 -8.59 -9.02
C GLY A 498 -6.18 -8.03 -7.75
N GLU A 499 -6.41 -8.65 -6.59
CA GLU A 499 -5.78 -8.24 -5.33
C GLU A 499 -4.25 -8.43 -5.37
N LEU A 500 -3.78 -9.51 -5.99
CA LEU A 500 -2.37 -9.76 -6.27
C LEU A 500 -1.76 -8.61 -7.06
N ALA A 501 -2.37 -8.24 -8.18
CA ALA A 501 -1.89 -7.12 -8.99
C ALA A 501 -1.95 -5.80 -8.21
N ALA A 502 -2.98 -5.57 -7.39
CA ALA A 502 -3.07 -4.38 -6.54
C ALA A 502 -1.94 -4.30 -5.49
N THR A 503 -1.63 -5.42 -4.82
CA THR A 503 -0.50 -5.48 -3.87
C THR A 503 0.83 -5.24 -4.57
N VAL A 504 1.04 -5.83 -5.75
CA VAL A 504 2.27 -5.62 -6.53
C VAL A 504 2.39 -4.18 -7.02
N LEU A 505 1.31 -3.57 -7.51
CA LEU A 505 1.31 -2.15 -7.90
C LEU A 505 1.64 -1.25 -6.70
N SER A 506 1.10 -1.55 -5.52
CA SER A 506 1.44 -0.84 -4.26
C SER A 506 2.93 -0.97 -3.90
N VAL A 507 3.51 -2.16 -4.10
CA VAL A 507 4.96 -2.40 -3.95
C VAL A 507 5.76 -1.54 -4.94
N LEU A 508 5.36 -1.50 -6.22
CA LEU A 508 6.02 -0.68 -7.24
C LEU A 508 5.96 0.83 -6.93
N SER A 509 4.80 1.32 -6.47
CA SER A 509 4.64 2.73 -6.06
C SER A 509 5.49 3.05 -4.83
N SER A 510 5.56 2.14 -3.86
CA SER A 510 6.42 2.30 -2.67
C SER A 510 7.90 2.32 -3.05
N ILE A 511 8.33 1.49 -4.01
CA ILE A 511 9.70 1.52 -4.54
C ILE A 511 10.00 2.87 -5.21
N CYS A 512 9.04 3.44 -5.94
CA CYS A 512 9.20 4.75 -6.59
C CYS A 512 9.25 5.91 -5.59
N SER A 513 8.50 5.85 -4.49
CA SER A 513 8.47 6.92 -3.49
C SER A 513 9.78 7.05 -2.70
N PHE A 514 10.55 5.97 -2.52
CA PHE A 514 11.88 6.01 -1.87
C PHE A 514 12.94 6.79 -2.67
N TYR A 515 12.74 6.98 -3.97
CA TYR A 515 13.68 7.66 -4.86
C TYR A 515 12.98 8.83 -5.57
N PRO A 516 12.88 10.00 -4.90
CA PRO A 516 12.21 11.17 -5.47
C PRO A 516 12.93 11.70 -6.72
N SER A 517 12.17 12.34 -7.62
CA SER A 517 12.72 13.01 -8.82
C SER A 517 13.36 14.37 -8.51
N ARG A 518 13.15 14.90 -7.29
CA ARG A 518 13.65 16.20 -6.84
C ARG A 518 14.44 16.05 -5.54
N ASP A 519 15.50 16.84 -5.42
CA ASP A 519 16.29 16.93 -4.18
C ASP A 519 15.63 17.90 -3.17
N ALA A 520 16.18 18.01 -1.96
CA ALA A 520 15.70 18.91 -0.90
C ALA A 520 15.60 20.39 -1.35
N ASP A 521 16.48 20.81 -2.26
CA ASP A 521 16.48 22.17 -2.84
C ASP A 521 15.52 22.31 -4.04
N GLY A 522 14.71 21.30 -4.35
CA GLY A 522 13.78 21.28 -5.47
C GLY A 522 14.43 21.05 -6.85
N ALA A 523 15.75 20.85 -6.89
CA ALA A 523 16.51 20.55 -8.10
C ALA A 523 16.15 19.17 -8.68
N VAL A 524 16.04 19.07 -10.01
CA VAL A 524 15.72 17.81 -10.70
C VAL A 524 16.90 16.84 -10.62
N VAL A 525 16.67 15.66 -10.07
CA VAL A 525 17.69 14.62 -9.89
C VAL A 525 17.99 13.96 -11.24
N ARG A 526 19.24 14.04 -11.69
CA ARG A 526 19.76 13.37 -12.90
C ARG A 526 21.07 12.63 -12.56
N PRO A 527 21.28 11.40 -13.06
CA PRO A 527 20.40 10.60 -13.93
C PRO A 527 19.12 10.15 -13.21
N ILE A 528 18.07 9.83 -13.99
CA ILE A 528 16.76 9.42 -13.47
C ILE A 528 16.92 8.22 -12.52
N PRO A 529 16.21 8.18 -11.37
CA PRO A 529 16.18 7.02 -10.49
C PRO A 529 15.97 5.72 -11.25
N ARG A 530 16.79 4.70 -10.93
CA ARG A 530 16.81 3.42 -11.66
C ARG A 530 15.45 2.73 -11.72
N ALA A 531 14.66 2.79 -10.64
CA ALA A 531 13.30 2.24 -10.61
C ALA A 531 12.39 2.88 -11.67
N LYS A 532 12.35 4.22 -11.72
CA LYS A 532 11.56 4.98 -12.71
C LYS A 532 12.06 4.72 -14.13
N ARG A 533 13.38 4.63 -14.33
CA ARG A 533 13.98 4.29 -15.64
C ARG A 533 13.54 2.90 -16.14
N LEU A 534 13.63 1.87 -15.29
CA LEU A 534 13.22 0.50 -15.64
C LEU A 534 11.72 0.41 -15.94
N LEU A 535 10.88 1.09 -15.17
CA LEU A 535 9.43 1.15 -15.42
C LEU A 535 9.06 1.93 -16.69
N SER A 536 9.93 2.84 -17.13
CA SER A 536 9.75 3.61 -18.37
C SER A 536 10.17 2.86 -19.63
N GLU A 537 10.87 1.73 -19.50
CA GLU A 537 11.21 0.90 -20.64
C GLU A 537 9.93 0.32 -21.27
N ARG A 538 9.88 0.28 -22.61
CA ARG A 538 8.71 -0.21 -23.35
C ARG A 538 8.27 -1.61 -22.92
N SER A 539 9.21 -2.46 -22.52
CA SER A 539 8.97 -3.81 -22.02
C SER A 539 8.15 -3.86 -20.72
N SER A 540 8.22 -2.83 -19.88
CA SER A 540 7.48 -2.76 -18.61
C SER A 540 6.29 -1.81 -18.70
N LEU A 541 6.50 -0.63 -19.31
CA LEU A 541 5.49 0.43 -19.40
C LEU A 541 4.23 -0.02 -20.11
N VAL A 542 4.35 -0.77 -21.22
CA VAL A 542 3.21 -1.27 -21.98
C VAL A 542 2.32 -2.16 -21.11
N HIS A 543 2.90 -3.09 -20.35
CA HIS A 543 2.14 -3.99 -19.49
C HIS A 543 1.48 -3.26 -18.31
N VAL A 544 2.16 -2.26 -17.71
CA VAL A 544 1.55 -1.44 -16.66
C VAL A 544 0.37 -0.62 -17.18
N VAL A 545 0.50 -0.04 -18.37
CA VAL A 545 -0.58 0.75 -19.02
C VAL A 545 -1.74 -0.15 -19.45
N GLN A 546 -1.46 -1.37 -19.93
CA GLN A 546 -2.49 -2.31 -20.36
C GLN A 546 -3.43 -2.74 -19.21
N VAL A 547 -2.97 -2.72 -17.95
CA VAL A 547 -3.82 -3.00 -16.76
C VAL A 547 -5.06 -2.10 -16.72
N LEU A 548 -5.03 -0.91 -17.33
CA LEU A 548 -6.19 -0.03 -17.45
C LEU A 548 -7.38 -0.70 -18.16
N LEU A 549 -7.13 -1.66 -19.07
CA LEU A 549 -8.15 -2.46 -19.76
C LEU A 549 -8.82 -3.53 -18.88
N THR A 550 -8.42 -3.66 -17.61
CA THR A 550 -9.18 -4.47 -16.64
C THR A 550 -10.48 -3.79 -16.22
N PHE A 551 -10.55 -2.45 -16.34
CA PHE A 551 -11.67 -1.61 -15.88
C PHE A 551 -12.01 -1.74 -14.39
N ASP A 552 -11.16 -2.38 -13.58
CA ASP A 552 -11.29 -2.44 -12.13
C ASP A 552 -10.87 -1.10 -11.52
N PRO A 553 -11.77 -0.39 -10.79
CA PRO A 553 -11.46 0.90 -10.18
C PRO A 553 -10.23 0.88 -9.27
N ILE A 554 -10.01 -0.21 -8.53
CA ILE A 554 -8.87 -0.31 -7.60
C ILE A 554 -7.56 -0.38 -8.38
N LEU A 555 -7.50 -1.24 -9.40
CA LEU A 555 -6.31 -1.40 -10.24
C LEU A 555 -6.01 -0.13 -11.03
N VAL A 556 -7.04 0.47 -11.66
CA VAL A 556 -6.91 1.70 -12.45
C VAL A 556 -6.37 2.84 -11.59
N GLU A 557 -6.88 2.99 -10.37
CA GLU A 557 -6.38 4.00 -9.44
C GLU A 557 -4.91 3.75 -9.04
N LYS A 558 -4.53 2.51 -8.72
CA LYS A 558 -3.14 2.18 -8.37
C LYS A 558 -2.18 2.40 -9.55
N VAL A 559 -2.59 2.05 -10.77
CA VAL A 559 -1.82 2.32 -12.00
C VAL A 559 -1.68 3.83 -12.23
N ALA A 560 -2.75 4.61 -12.07
CA ALA A 560 -2.71 6.05 -12.24
C ALA A 560 -1.72 6.72 -11.26
N HIS A 561 -1.76 6.32 -9.98
CA HIS A 561 -0.81 6.80 -8.98
C HIS A 561 0.65 6.42 -9.33
N LEU A 562 0.88 5.17 -9.77
CA LEU A 562 2.21 4.72 -10.17
C LEU A 562 2.73 5.52 -11.37
N LEU A 563 1.89 5.72 -12.40
CA LEU A 563 2.25 6.49 -13.59
C LEU A 563 2.54 7.95 -13.24
N LEU A 564 1.73 8.62 -12.41
CA LEU A 564 2.01 9.99 -11.95
C LEU A 564 3.40 10.11 -11.30
N GLN A 565 3.80 9.15 -10.48
CA GLN A 565 5.12 9.11 -9.85
C GLN A 565 6.26 8.83 -10.85
N VAL A 566 6.05 7.91 -11.80
CA VAL A 566 7.05 7.54 -12.82
C VAL A 566 7.25 8.66 -13.86
N MET A 567 6.18 9.39 -14.18
CA MET A 567 6.17 10.45 -15.18
C MET A 567 6.73 11.79 -14.67
N GLU A 568 6.93 11.92 -13.36
CA GLU A 568 7.50 13.12 -12.75
C GLU A 568 8.92 13.42 -13.26
N GLU A 569 9.07 14.50 -14.02
CA GLU A 569 10.34 14.98 -14.62
C GLU A 569 11.04 13.95 -15.51
N ASN A 570 10.26 13.09 -16.16
CA ASN A 570 10.77 11.99 -16.97
C ASN A 570 10.58 12.24 -18.49
N PRO A 571 11.66 12.31 -19.29
CA PRO A 571 11.56 12.52 -20.74
C PRO A 571 10.89 11.33 -21.47
N ALA A 572 10.89 10.13 -20.90
CA ALA A 572 10.23 8.96 -21.49
C ALA A 572 8.71 9.12 -21.61
N VAL A 573 8.11 10.08 -20.90
CA VAL A 573 6.70 10.46 -21.02
C VAL A 573 6.31 10.78 -22.47
N GLN A 574 7.25 11.30 -23.27
CA GLN A 574 7.02 11.60 -24.68
C GLN A 574 6.57 10.38 -25.50
N GLN A 575 6.91 9.16 -25.06
CA GLN A 575 6.56 7.92 -25.76
C GLN A 575 5.32 7.21 -25.18
N LEU A 576 4.69 7.76 -24.14
CA LEU A 576 3.52 7.13 -23.49
C LEU A 576 2.32 7.00 -24.45
N TYR A 577 2.18 7.87 -25.46
CA TYR A 577 1.13 7.70 -26.46
C TYR A 577 1.27 6.39 -27.25
N ALA A 578 2.51 5.94 -27.49
CA ALA A 578 2.82 4.73 -28.24
C ALA A 578 2.45 3.44 -27.48
N THR A 579 2.06 3.51 -26.21
CA THR A 579 1.56 2.36 -25.45
C THR A 579 0.03 2.22 -25.51
N GLY A 580 -0.68 3.13 -26.20
CA GLY A 580 -2.15 3.15 -26.24
C GLY A 580 -2.80 3.76 -25.01
N PHE A 581 -2.02 4.44 -24.16
CA PHE A 581 -2.47 5.02 -22.89
C PHE A 581 -3.78 5.83 -23.01
N PHE A 582 -3.85 6.78 -23.94
CA PHE A 582 -5.04 7.62 -24.12
C PHE A 582 -6.28 6.83 -24.52
N TYR A 583 -6.13 5.79 -25.33
CA TYR A 583 -7.25 4.95 -25.74
C TYR A 583 -7.81 4.17 -24.55
N PHE A 584 -6.93 3.62 -23.70
CA PHE A 584 -7.37 2.79 -22.58
C PHE A 584 -7.99 3.63 -21.47
N VAL A 585 -7.44 4.81 -21.19
CA VAL A 585 -7.99 5.75 -20.21
C VAL A 585 -9.37 6.26 -20.62
N LEU A 586 -9.56 6.66 -21.89
CA LEU A 586 -10.84 7.22 -22.35
C LEU A 586 -11.96 6.18 -22.47
N LEU A 587 -11.63 4.88 -22.43
CA LEU A 587 -12.61 3.79 -22.33
C LEU A 587 -13.08 3.53 -20.90
N TYR A 588 -12.39 4.07 -19.89
CA TYR A 588 -12.74 3.84 -18.50
C TYR A 588 -13.96 4.67 -18.08
N THR A 589 -14.96 4.01 -17.49
CA THR A 589 -16.24 4.61 -17.09
C THR A 589 -16.48 4.59 -15.58
N GLY A 590 -15.49 4.21 -14.77
CA GLY A 590 -15.65 4.11 -13.32
C GLY A 590 -15.61 5.46 -12.60
N SER A 591 -15.87 5.45 -11.29
CA SER A 591 -16.02 6.65 -10.45
C SER A 591 -14.71 7.40 -10.16
N ASN A 592 -13.55 6.77 -10.33
CA ASN A 592 -12.26 7.26 -9.84
C ASN A 592 -11.58 8.22 -10.86
N LEU A 593 -12.33 9.15 -11.42
CA LEU A 593 -11.91 9.96 -12.57
C LEU A 593 -11.02 11.15 -12.23
N LEU A 594 -10.92 11.55 -10.96
CA LEU A 594 -10.06 12.67 -10.57
C LEU A 594 -8.58 12.37 -10.81
N THR A 595 -8.08 11.25 -10.28
CA THR A 595 -6.68 10.81 -10.46
C THR A 595 -6.35 10.54 -11.92
N ILE A 596 -7.34 10.05 -12.68
CA ILE A 596 -7.25 9.86 -14.12
C ILE A 596 -7.19 11.19 -14.86
N GLY A 597 -8.01 12.17 -14.47
CA GLY A 597 -7.99 13.53 -15.02
C GLY A 597 -6.65 14.22 -14.77
N GLU A 598 -6.06 14.04 -13.58
CA GLU A 598 -4.73 14.55 -13.24
C GLU A 598 -3.66 13.91 -14.12
N LEU A 599 -3.73 12.59 -14.26
CA LEU A 599 -2.83 11.83 -15.13
C LEU A 599 -2.99 12.24 -16.60
N LEU A 600 -4.21 12.41 -17.09
CA LEU A 600 -4.51 12.84 -18.46
C LEU A 600 -3.98 14.26 -18.71
N HIS A 601 -4.22 15.19 -17.78
CA HIS A 601 -3.71 16.56 -17.85
C HIS A 601 -2.17 16.59 -17.87
N ARG A 602 -1.51 15.82 -16.98
CA ARG A 602 -0.05 15.73 -16.92
C ARG A 602 0.54 15.03 -18.15
N ALA A 603 -0.09 13.98 -18.65
CA ALA A 603 0.34 13.27 -19.85
C ALA A 603 0.25 14.18 -21.08
N HIS A 604 -0.88 14.86 -21.24
CA HIS A 604 -1.16 15.78 -22.35
C HIS A 604 -0.17 16.96 -22.37
N THR A 605 -0.02 17.67 -21.25
CA THR A 605 0.87 18.83 -21.15
C THR A 605 2.34 18.49 -21.42
N CYS A 606 2.81 17.32 -20.98
CA CYS A 606 4.19 16.86 -21.21
C CYS A 606 4.45 16.38 -22.65
N GLN A 607 3.41 15.99 -23.39
CA GLN A 607 3.52 15.46 -24.76
C GLN A 607 3.23 16.48 -25.85
N ALA A 608 2.59 17.61 -25.52
CA ALA A 608 2.27 18.68 -26.45
C ALA A 608 3.50 19.37 -27.10
N HIS A 609 4.73 19.02 -26.71
CA HIS A 609 5.96 19.52 -27.32
C HIS A 609 6.46 18.59 -28.43
N ARG A 610 6.02 18.87 -29.67
CA ARG A 610 6.76 18.81 -30.96
C ARG A 610 5.87 18.40 -32.13
N PHE A 611 5.02 19.33 -32.57
CA PHE A 611 4.71 19.53 -33.99
C PHE A 611 4.69 21.04 -34.21
N ASP A 612 5.78 21.58 -34.75
CA ASP A 612 5.97 22.95 -35.25
C ASP A 612 5.53 24.13 -34.34
N GLU A 613 6.45 25.04 -34.02
CA GLU A 613 6.20 26.19 -33.13
C GLU A 613 5.13 27.19 -33.68
N GLY A 614 4.69 27.02 -34.93
CA GLY A 614 3.63 27.82 -35.57
C GLY A 614 2.23 27.19 -35.62
N SER A 615 2.03 25.98 -35.10
CA SER A 615 0.76 25.24 -35.22
C SER A 615 -0.27 25.59 -34.13
N SER A 616 -1.56 25.61 -34.48
CA SER A 616 -2.69 25.81 -33.55
C SER A 616 -2.72 24.73 -32.45
N LEU A 617 -3.31 25.03 -31.28
CA LEU A 617 -3.51 24.09 -30.16
C LEU A 617 -4.01 22.70 -30.59
N THR A 618 -4.87 22.68 -31.62
CA THR A 618 -5.46 21.50 -32.23
C THR A 618 -4.44 20.55 -32.88
N GLN A 619 -3.33 21.08 -33.40
CA GLN A 619 -2.25 20.31 -34.02
C GLN A 619 -1.19 19.83 -33.01
N ARG A 620 -1.20 20.37 -31.78
CA ARG A 620 -0.22 20.04 -30.73
C ARG A 620 -0.69 18.91 -29.80
N SER A 621 -1.99 18.68 -29.70
CA SER A 621 -2.57 17.74 -28.75
C SER A 621 -2.84 16.35 -29.36
N ILE A 622 -2.40 15.30 -28.67
CA ILE A 622 -2.71 13.90 -29.00
C ILE A 622 -4.18 13.57 -28.69
N LEU A 623 -4.85 14.41 -27.89
CA LEU A 623 -6.27 14.28 -27.58
C LEU A 623 -7.18 14.89 -28.66
N SER A 624 -6.70 15.77 -29.54
CA SER A 624 -7.52 16.42 -30.57
C SER A 624 -8.25 15.45 -31.51
N PRO A 625 -7.66 14.32 -31.95
CA PRO A 625 -8.38 13.34 -32.77
C PRO A 625 -9.47 12.58 -32.00
N LEU A 626 -9.41 12.57 -30.67
CA LEU A 626 -10.28 11.76 -29.81
C LEU A 626 -11.41 12.59 -29.20
N LEU A 627 -11.09 13.74 -28.64
CA LEU A 627 -12.00 14.62 -27.91
C LEU A 627 -12.29 15.89 -28.72
N PRO A 628 -13.47 16.51 -28.54
CA PRO A 628 -13.74 17.85 -29.07
C PRO A 628 -12.70 18.86 -28.60
N GLU A 629 -12.37 19.83 -29.45
CA GLU A 629 -11.37 20.88 -29.17
C GLU A 629 -11.67 21.66 -27.88
N ALA A 630 -12.96 21.89 -27.61
CA ALA A 630 -13.44 22.51 -26.38
C ALA A 630 -12.98 21.76 -25.12
N MET A 631 -13.04 20.42 -25.12
CA MET A 631 -12.65 19.63 -23.95
C MET A 631 -11.14 19.66 -23.70
N VAL A 632 -10.34 19.71 -24.77
CA VAL A 632 -8.88 19.84 -24.69
C VAL A 632 -8.52 21.21 -24.12
N CYS A 633 -9.14 22.29 -24.64
CA CYS A 633 -8.94 23.64 -24.11
C CYS A 633 -9.42 23.76 -22.66
N TYR A 634 -10.51 23.08 -22.31
CA TYR A 634 -11.03 23.07 -20.94
C TYR A 634 -10.07 22.36 -19.98
N LEU A 635 -9.49 21.22 -20.39
CA LEU A 635 -8.47 20.49 -19.62
C LEU A 635 -7.24 21.37 -19.33
N GLU A 636 -6.81 22.17 -20.30
CA GLU A 636 -5.65 23.07 -20.14
C GLU A 636 -5.96 24.29 -19.26
N ASN A 637 -7.11 24.94 -19.47
CA ASN A 637 -7.45 26.21 -18.80
C ASN A 637 -8.04 26.03 -17.40
N HIS A 638 -8.80 24.97 -17.17
CA HIS A 638 -9.55 24.74 -15.93
C HIS A 638 -8.98 23.62 -15.05
N GLY A 639 -8.06 22.82 -15.60
CA GLY A 639 -7.39 21.73 -14.90
C GLY A 639 -8.20 20.44 -14.81
N ALA A 640 -7.58 19.43 -14.19
CA ALA A 640 -8.05 18.05 -14.13
C ALA A 640 -9.41 17.84 -13.41
N ALA A 641 -9.62 18.54 -12.30
CA ALA A 641 -10.83 18.35 -11.47
C ALA A 641 -12.11 18.75 -12.22
N LYS A 642 -12.09 19.93 -12.85
CA LYS A 642 -13.22 20.41 -13.63
C LYS A 642 -13.41 19.60 -14.92
N PHE A 643 -12.32 19.11 -15.52
CA PHE A 643 -12.43 18.18 -16.65
C PHE A 643 -13.15 16.88 -16.27
N ALA A 644 -12.82 16.28 -15.10
CA ALA A 644 -13.48 15.07 -14.64
C ALA A 644 -14.99 15.27 -14.40
N GLU A 645 -15.38 16.44 -13.88
CA GLU A 645 -16.78 16.85 -13.73
C GLU A 645 -17.48 16.94 -15.10
N ILE A 646 -16.86 17.63 -16.07
CA ILE A 646 -17.41 17.75 -17.43
C ILE A 646 -17.52 16.42 -18.13
N PHE A 647 -16.50 15.57 -18.04
CA PHE A 647 -16.46 14.29 -18.73
C PHE A 647 -17.60 13.35 -18.33
N LEU A 648 -18.03 13.40 -17.05
CA LEU A 648 -19.12 12.59 -16.52
C LEU A 648 -20.51 13.20 -16.73
N GLY A 649 -20.60 14.53 -16.63
CA GLY A 649 -21.87 15.24 -16.67
C GLY A 649 -22.40 15.48 -18.09
N GLU A 650 -23.46 16.28 -18.14
CA GLU A 650 -24.10 16.72 -19.38
C GLU A 650 -24.01 18.25 -19.42
N PHE A 651 -23.26 18.75 -20.39
CA PHE A 651 -22.97 20.16 -20.55
C PHE A 651 -23.44 20.60 -21.93
N ASP A 652 -24.27 21.63 -21.94
CA ASP A 652 -24.75 22.30 -23.14
C ASP A 652 -24.61 23.81 -22.93
N THR A 653 -23.36 24.27 -23.01
CA THR A 653 -22.97 25.66 -22.74
C THR A 653 -22.10 26.20 -23.88
N PRO A 654 -21.99 27.54 -24.03
CA PRO A 654 -21.10 28.14 -25.01
C PRO A 654 -19.63 27.71 -24.87
N GLU A 655 -19.17 27.30 -23.68
CA GLU A 655 -17.78 26.83 -23.47
C GLU A 655 -17.61 25.32 -23.66
N ALA A 656 -18.66 24.52 -23.39
CA ALA A 656 -18.59 23.07 -23.43
C ALA A 656 -19.93 22.47 -23.86
N ILE A 657 -19.87 21.67 -24.93
CA ILE A 657 -20.94 20.80 -25.42
C ILE A 657 -20.42 19.38 -25.28
N TRP A 658 -20.92 18.66 -24.27
CA TRP A 658 -20.56 17.27 -24.01
C TRP A 658 -21.71 16.54 -23.35
N ASN A 659 -22.13 15.42 -23.94
CA ASN A 659 -23.23 14.63 -23.42
C ASN A 659 -22.89 13.13 -23.38
N ALA A 660 -23.76 12.35 -22.75
CA ALA A 660 -23.58 10.91 -22.63
C ALA A 660 -23.53 10.20 -24.00
N GLU A 661 -24.20 10.72 -25.03
CA GLU A 661 -24.18 10.16 -26.38
C GLU A 661 -22.83 10.34 -27.09
N MET A 662 -22.24 11.54 -27.02
CA MET A 662 -20.92 11.85 -27.55
C MET A 662 -19.87 10.98 -26.87
N ARG A 663 -19.93 10.85 -25.54
CA ARG A 663 -19.07 9.94 -24.77
C ARG A 663 -19.21 8.49 -25.23
N ARG A 664 -20.43 7.97 -25.40
CA ARG A 664 -20.67 6.61 -25.91
C ARG A 664 -20.17 6.44 -27.35
N PHE A 665 -20.37 7.43 -28.20
CA PHE A 665 -19.90 7.42 -29.59
C PHE A 665 -18.37 7.35 -29.65
N MET A 666 -17.67 8.18 -28.86
CA MET A 666 -16.22 8.13 -28.71
C MET A 666 -15.75 6.75 -28.25
N MET A 667 -16.31 6.24 -27.15
CA MET A 667 -15.95 4.93 -26.62
C MET A 667 -16.19 3.82 -27.64
N GLY A 668 -17.30 3.85 -28.40
CA GLY A 668 -17.58 2.89 -29.45
C GLY A 668 -16.56 2.92 -30.59
N LYS A 669 -16.11 4.12 -31.00
CA LYS A 669 -15.06 4.27 -32.02
C LYS A 669 -13.72 3.73 -31.51
N ILE A 670 -13.31 4.06 -30.28
CA ILE A 670 -12.07 3.54 -29.68
C ILE A 670 -12.16 2.02 -29.48
N ALA A 671 -13.28 1.50 -28.96
CA ALA A 671 -13.49 0.07 -28.77
C ALA A 671 -13.42 -0.71 -30.08
N SER A 672 -13.99 -0.16 -31.17
CA SER A 672 -13.86 -0.77 -32.51
C SER A 672 -12.41 -0.78 -33.02
N HIS A 673 -11.61 0.23 -32.66
CA HIS A 673 -10.20 0.32 -33.03
C HIS A 673 -9.32 -0.68 -32.25
N ILE A 674 -9.60 -0.89 -30.95
CA ILE A 674 -8.86 -1.85 -30.11
C ILE A 674 -9.50 -3.26 -30.09
N GLY A 675 -10.54 -3.47 -30.90
CA GLY A 675 -11.37 -4.67 -30.89
C GLY A 675 -10.59 -5.96 -31.16
N ASP A 676 -9.55 -5.90 -32.00
CA ASP A 676 -8.70 -7.06 -32.30
C ASP A 676 -7.70 -7.35 -31.16
N PHE A 677 -7.26 -6.34 -30.43
CA PHE A 677 -6.24 -6.49 -29.38
C PHE A 677 -6.83 -7.01 -28.06
N THR A 678 -8.05 -6.59 -27.75
CA THR A 678 -8.71 -6.89 -26.47
C THR A 678 -8.90 -8.41 -26.26
N PRO A 679 -9.40 -9.21 -27.24
CA PRO A 679 -9.44 -10.68 -27.17
C PRO A 679 -8.06 -11.32 -27.12
N ARG A 680 -7.10 -10.83 -27.92
CA ARG A 680 -5.71 -11.32 -27.92
C ARG A 680 -5.07 -11.26 -26.53
N LEU A 681 -5.33 -10.18 -25.78
CA LEU A 681 -4.86 -10.02 -24.40
C LEU A 681 -5.44 -11.06 -23.41
N LYS A 682 -6.65 -11.61 -23.67
CA LYS A 682 -7.20 -12.70 -22.86
C LYS A 682 -6.42 -14.00 -23.08
N SER A 683 -6.10 -14.27 -24.34
CA SER A 683 -5.34 -15.47 -24.70
C SER A 683 -3.88 -15.37 -24.26
N ASN A 684 -3.26 -14.21 -24.45
CA ASN A 684 -1.88 -13.93 -24.10
C ASN A 684 -1.79 -12.61 -23.31
N THR A 685 -1.66 -12.73 -22.00
CA THR A 685 -1.55 -11.60 -21.07
C THR A 685 -0.30 -10.74 -21.28
N ARG A 686 0.68 -11.23 -22.07
CA ARG A 686 1.92 -10.52 -22.42
C ARG A 686 1.90 -9.97 -23.85
N ALA A 687 0.76 -10.01 -24.53
CA ALA A 687 0.62 -9.41 -25.86
C ALA A 687 0.86 -7.90 -25.78
N GLN A 688 1.80 -7.39 -26.58
CA GLN A 688 2.10 -5.96 -26.61
C GLN A 688 1.14 -5.24 -27.55
N TYR A 689 0.70 -4.05 -27.13
CA TYR A 689 -0.10 -3.19 -27.98
C TYR A 689 0.82 -2.44 -28.95
N ASP A 690 0.56 -2.61 -30.25
CA ASP A 690 1.21 -1.86 -31.31
C ASP A 690 0.37 -0.61 -31.60
N TYR A 691 0.93 0.57 -31.32
CA TYR A 691 0.21 1.83 -31.52
C TYR A 691 -0.11 2.07 -33.00
N CYS A 692 -1.38 2.38 -33.25
CA CYS A 692 -1.88 2.86 -34.51
C CYS A 692 -2.66 4.16 -34.24
N PRO A 693 -2.42 5.25 -35.00
CA PRO A 693 -3.19 6.48 -34.85
C PRO A 693 -4.64 6.24 -35.29
N ILE A 694 -5.58 6.59 -34.42
CA ILE A 694 -7.00 6.57 -34.77
C ILE A 694 -7.35 7.80 -35.62
N PRO A 695 -8.18 7.64 -36.65
CA PRO A 695 -8.71 8.79 -37.37
C PRO A 695 -9.54 9.72 -36.47
N PRO A 696 -9.62 11.02 -36.79
CA PRO A 696 -10.36 11.99 -35.98
C PRO A 696 -11.84 11.59 -35.83
N VAL A 697 -12.33 11.66 -34.60
CA VAL A 697 -13.72 11.34 -34.26
C VAL A 697 -14.60 12.56 -34.52
N HIS A 698 -15.41 12.49 -35.59
CA HIS A 698 -16.38 13.54 -35.91
C HIS A 698 -17.71 13.30 -35.17
N TYR A 699 -18.09 14.25 -34.32
CA TYR A 699 -19.30 14.16 -33.50
C TYR A 699 -20.53 14.73 -34.23
N PRO A 700 -21.60 13.95 -34.47
CA PRO A 700 -22.82 14.41 -35.16
C PRO A 700 -23.43 15.67 -34.52
N GLN A 701 -23.35 15.78 -33.19
CA GLN A 701 -23.86 16.90 -32.42
C GLN A 701 -23.13 18.23 -32.71
N LEU A 702 -21.88 18.19 -33.19
CA LEU A 702 -21.05 19.38 -33.44
C LEU A 702 -20.99 19.80 -34.91
N HIS A 703 -21.69 19.13 -35.83
CA HIS A 703 -21.54 19.40 -37.28
C HIS A 703 -21.91 20.82 -37.69
N ASN A 704 -22.80 21.47 -36.95
CA ASN A 704 -23.29 22.83 -37.22
C ASN A 704 -22.71 23.86 -36.23
N GLU A 705 -21.69 23.47 -35.46
CA GLU A 705 -21.04 24.32 -34.47
C GLU A 705 -19.68 24.78 -34.99
N LEU A 706 -19.43 26.08 -34.91
CA LEU A 706 -18.11 26.65 -35.18
C LEU A 706 -17.41 26.90 -33.86
N PHE A 707 -16.33 26.17 -33.59
CA PHE A 707 -15.50 26.36 -32.41
C PHE A 707 -14.40 27.38 -32.68
N CYS A 708 -14.26 28.38 -31.81
CA CYS A 708 -13.23 29.41 -31.93
C CYS A 708 -12.73 29.83 -30.54
N ASN A 709 -11.40 29.85 -30.36
CA ASN A 709 -10.70 30.12 -29.11
C ASN A 709 -11.08 29.13 -27.98
N ILE A 710 -12.19 29.36 -27.27
CA ILE A 710 -12.74 28.46 -26.24
C ILE A 710 -14.27 28.33 -26.32
N TYR A 711 -14.91 28.93 -27.33
CA TYR A 711 -16.37 29.03 -27.41
C TYR A 711 -16.93 28.39 -28.68
N TYR A 712 -18.10 27.77 -28.52
CA TYR A 712 -18.98 27.39 -29.61
C TYR A 712 -19.81 28.60 -30.03
N LEU A 713 -19.51 29.14 -31.21
CA LEU A 713 -20.03 30.44 -31.63
C LEU A 713 -21.55 30.44 -31.83
N ARG A 714 -22.16 29.32 -32.22
CA ARG A 714 -23.62 29.24 -32.37
C ARG A 714 -24.33 29.37 -31.03
N HIS A 715 -23.84 28.69 -30.00
CA HIS A 715 -24.36 28.81 -28.63
C HIS A 715 -24.06 30.18 -28.03
N LEU A 716 -22.90 30.76 -28.30
CA LEU A 716 -22.56 32.12 -27.88
C LEU A 716 -23.45 33.19 -28.54
N CYS A 717 -23.82 32.99 -29.80
CA CYS A 717 -24.70 33.88 -30.55
C CYS A 717 -26.19 33.72 -30.20
N ASP A 718 -26.57 32.70 -29.43
CA ASP A 718 -27.95 32.50 -28.97
C ASP A 718 -28.24 33.32 -27.71
N ILE A 719 -28.56 34.60 -27.93
CA ILE A 719 -28.85 35.58 -26.87
C ILE A 719 -30.16 35.22 -26.13
N GLN A 720 -31.04 34.39 -26.70
CA GLN A 720 -32.29 33.96 -26.05
C GLN A 720 -32.05 32.89 -25.00
N ARG A 721 -31.19 31.89 -25.31
CA ARG A 721 -30.85 30.82 -24.38
C ARG A 721 -29.79 31.23 -23.37
N PHE A 722 -28.81 32.04 -23.77
CA PHE A 722 -27.69 32.45 -22.93
C PHE A 722 -27.54 33.97 -22.90
N PRO A 723 -28.41 34.68 -22.15
CA PRO A 723 -28.25 36.12 -21.94
C PRO A 723 -26.96 36.38 -21.15
N ASP A 724 -26.13 37.30 -21.64
CA ASP A 724 -24.94 37.83 -20.96
C ASP A 724 -23.91 36.79 -20.48
N TRP A 725 -23.63 35.77 -21.30
CA TRP A 725 -22.55 34.81 -21.00
C TRP A 725 -21.19 35.51 -20.79
N PRO A 726 -20.44 35.20 -19.71
CA PRO A 726 -19.19 35.87 -19.41
C PRO A 726 -18.08 35.47 -20.39
N ILE A 727 -17.49 36.47 -21.06
CA ILE A 727 -16.32 36.29 -21.93
C ILE A 727 -15.07 36.68 -21.13
N LYS A 728 -14.14 35.73 -20.93
CA LYS A 728 -12.94 35.96 -20.10
C LYS A 728 -11.98 36.98 -20.72
N ASP A 729 -11.65 36.78 -22.00
CA ASP A 729 -10.70 37.61 -22.75
C ASP A 729 -11.30 38.05 -24.11
N PRO A 730 -12.00 39.19 -24.17
CA PRO A 730 -12.65 39.67 -25.40
C PRO A 730 -11.67 39.95 -26.55
N VAL A 731 -10.45 40.42 -26.23
CA VAL A 731 -9.44 40.79 -27.24
C VAL A 731 -8.85 39.56 -27.93
N SER A 732 -8.56 38.49 -27.17
CA SER A 732 -8.01 37.26 -27.74
C SER A 732 -9.05 36.56 -28.62
N LEU A 733 -10.31 36.54 -28.16
CA LEU A 733 -11.43 36.00 -28.93
C LEU A 733 -11.64 36.78 -30.23
N LEU A 734 -11.61 38.13 -30.20
CA LEU A 734 -11.74 38.94 -31.42
C LEU A 734 -10.63 38.64 -32.43
N ARG A 735 -9.37 38.55 -31.98
CA ARG A 735 -8.24 38.20 -32.85
C ARG A 735 -8.45 36.84 -33.51
N ASP A 736 -8.84 35.83 -32.75
CA ASP A 736 -8.99 34.46 -33.25
C ASP A 736 -10.22 34.32 -34.17
N VAL A 737 -11.30 35.06 -33.90
CA VAL A 737 -12.48 35.16 -34.79
C VAL A 737 -12.12 35.84 -36.11
N LEU A 738 -11.34 36.92 -36.10
CA LEU A 738 -10.87 37.59 -37.32
C LEU A 738 -9.95 36.68 -38.14
N GLU A 739 -9.06 35.93 -37.49
CA GLU A 739 -8.18 34.97 -38.17
C GLU A 739 -8.98 33.79 -38.75
N ARG A 740 -9.95 33.27 -38.00
CA ARG A 740 -10.85 32.22 -38.50
C ARG A 740 -11.68 32.70 -39.68
N TRP A 741 -12.13 33.95 -39.66
CA TRP A 741 -12.84 34.56 -40.79
C TRP A 741 -11.98 34.63 -42.05
N ARG A 742 -10.70 35.00 -41.93
CA ARG A 742 -9.76 34.95 -43.06
C ARG A 742 -9.62 33.52 -43.61
N GLN A 743 -9.46 32.54 -42.73
CA GLN A 743 -9.33 31.13 -43.14
C GLN A 743 -10.57 30.58 -43.86
N GLU A 744 -11.77 30.95 -43.41
CA GLU A 744 -13.02 30.54 -44.07
C GLU A 744 -13.15 31.17 -45.47
N LEU A 745 -12.71 32.42 -45.65
CA LEU A 745 -12.67 33.08 -46.96
C LEU A 745 -11.60 32.50 -47.90
N ASP A 746 -10.47 32.07 -47.35
CA ASP A 746 -9.35 31.45 -48.09
C ASP A 746 -9.53 29.93 -48.30
N ARG A 747 -10.69 29.36 -47.96
CA ARG A 747 -10.96 27.92 -48.05
C ARG A 747 -10.89 27.44 -49.51
N LYS A 748 -9.83 26.70 -49.84
CA LYS A 748 -9.59 26.10 -51.17
C LYS A 748 -10.34 24.76 -51.33
N PRO A 749 -10.69 24.36 -52.56
CA PRO A 749 -11.26 23.05 -52.82
C PRO A 749 -10.28 21.93 -52.42
N PRO A 750 -10.79 20.75 -51.97
CA PRO A 750 -9.94 19.64 -51.57
C PRO A 750 -9.04 19.18 -52.74
N PRO A 751 -7.77 18.83 -52.48
CA PRO A 751 -6.79 18.52 -53.53
C PRO A 751 -7.00 17.16 -54.23
N LEU A 752 -7.87 16.30 -53.69
CA LEU A 752 -8.16 14.96 -54.20
C LEU A 752 -9.64 14.85 -54.53
N SER A 753 -9.96 14.35 -55.73
CA SER A 753 -11.35 14.08 -56.09
C SER A 753 -11.88 12.87 -55.29
N LEU A 754 -13.19 12.85 -55.02
CA LEU A 754 -13.83 11.75 -54.30
C LEU A 754 -13.65 10.39 -55.01
N GLU A 755 -13.46 10.39 -56.33
CA GLU A 755 -13.23 9.19 -57.15
C GLU A 755 -11.80 8.67 -56.98
N GLU A 756 -10.81 9.56 -56.97
CA GLU A 756 -9.40 9.20 -56.70
C GLU A 756 -9.19 8.67 -55.28
N ALA A 757 -9.94 9.20 -54.30
CA ALA A 757 -9.89 8.72 -52.92
C ALA A 757 -10.44 7.28 -52.78
N CYS A 758 -11.58 6.98 -53.43
CA CYS A 758 -12.13 5.62 -53.49
C CYS A 758 -11.18 4.64 -54.20
N ALA A 759 -10.56 5.07 -55.31
CA ALA A 759 -9.59 4.26 -56.05
C ALA A 759 -8.33 3.96 -55.22
N THR A 760 -7.85 4.93 -54.43
CA THR A 760 -6.67 4.79 -53.57
C THR A 760 -6.92 3.78 -52.43
N LEU A 761 -8.15 3.71 -51.90
CA LEU A 761 -8.53 2.76 -50.86
C LEU A 761 -9.06 1.42 -51.41
N GLY A 762 -9.31 1.32 -52.71
CA GLY A 762 -9.81 0.10 -53.36
C GLY A 762 -11.25 -0.25 -52.98
N VAL A 763 -12.09 0.77 -52.72
CA VAL A 763 -13.50 0.63 -52.32
C VAL A 763 -14.41 1.04 -53.49
N THR A 764 -15.49 0.30 -53.77
CA THR A 764 -16.44 0.64 -54.84
C THR A 764 -17.40 1.77 -54.42
N GLN A 765 -17.98 2.50 -55.38
CA GLN A 765 -18.92 3.60 -55.09
C GLN A 765 -20.14 3.18 -54.24
N GLU A 766 -20.54 1.91 -54.30
CA GLU A 766 -21.66 1.35 -53.50
C GLU A 766 -21.25 1.06 -52.05
N GLN A 767 -19.99 0.72 -51.79
CA GLN A 767 -19.42 0.47 -50.46
C GLN A 767 -19.04 1.78 -49.73
N ARG A 768 -19.23 2.94 -50.38
CA ARG A 768 -18.95 4.28 -49.86
C ARG A 768 -19.78 4.67 -48.63
N SER A 769 -20.93 4.02 -48.43
CA SER A 769 -21.83 4.25 -47.29
C SER A 769 -21.45 3.47 -46.04
N ASP A 770 -20.64 2.41 -46.19
CA ASP A 770 -20.25 1.52 -45.10
C ASP A 770 -18.86 1.87 -44.55
N ASP A 771 -18.86 2.70 -43.50
CA ASP A 771 -17.67 3.11 -42.75
C ASP A 771 -16.77 1.93 -42.34
N SER A 772 -17.33 0.71 -42.17
CA SER A 772 -16.58 -0.48 -41.76
C SER A 772 -15.68 -1.02 -42.87
N THR A 773 -16.12 -0.96 -44.13
CA THR A 773 -15.35 -1.41 -45.30
C THR A 773 -14.19 -0.47 -45.60
N ILE A 774 -14.45 0.85 -45.53
CA ILE A 774 -13.46 1.91 -45.71
C ILE A 774 -12.37 1.80 -44.64
N ARG A 775 -12.74 1.53 -43.38
CA ARG A 775 -11.78 1.25 -42.29
C ARG A 775 -10.93 0.02 -42.54
N ARG A 776 -11.56 -1.11 -42.88
CA ARG A 776 -10.83 -2.37 -43.08
C ARG A 776 -9.83 -2.27 -44.24
N ALA A 777 -10.20 -1.55 -45.30
CA ALA A 777 -9.34 -1.23 -46.42
C ALA A 777 -8.17 -0.33 -45.99
N TYR A 778 -8.44 0.74 -45.22
CA TYR A 778 -7.40 1.61 -44.66
C TYR A 778 -6.43 0.84 -43.77
N PHE A 779 -6.90 0.06 -42.79
CA PHE A 779 -6.01 -0.71 -41.90
C PHE A 779 -5.11 -1.67 -42.66
N ARG A 780 -5.65 -2.38 -43.67
CA ARG A 780 -4.88 -3.29 -44.51
C ARG A 780 -3.76 -2.56 -45.26
N LEU A 781 -4.06 -1.37 -45.82
CA LEU A 781 -3.10 -0.57 -46.59
C LEU A 781 -2.12 0.17 -45.68
N ALA A 782 -2.58 0.74 -44.58
CA ALA A 782 -1.79 1.40 -43.55
C ALA A 782 -0.77 0.44 -42.92
N GLN A 783 -1.16 -0.81 -42.64
CA GLN A 783 -0.25 -1.83 -42.12
C GLN A 783 0.79 -2.29 -43.16
N LYS A 784 0.42 -2.29 -44.45
CA LYS A 784 1.29 -2.69 -45.57
C LYS A 784 2.33 -1.63 -45.93
N TYR A 785 1.94 -0.35 -45.87
CA TYR A 785 2.78 0.79 -46.25
C TYR A 785 3.32 1.57 -45.04
N HIS A 786 3.22 1.01 -43.82
CA HIS A 786 3.70 1.65 -42.61
C HIS A 786 5.20 2.00 -42.71
N PRO A 787 5.63 3.24 -42.38
CA PRO A 787 7.00 3.71 -42.58
C PRO A 787 8.06 2.86 -41.83
N ASP A 788 7.71 2.27 -40.69
CA ASP A 788 8.61 1.38 -39.94
C ASP A 788 8.80 -0.01 -40.59
N LYS A 789 7.84 -0.49 -41.39
CA LYS A 789 7.91 -1.80 -42.06
C LYS A 789 8.39 -1.69 -43.50
N ASN A 790 8.14 -0.54 -44.14
CA ASN A 790 8.47 -0.29 -45.53
C ASN A 790 8.95 1.16 -45.72
N PRO A 791 10.27 1.42 -45.75
CA PRO A 791 10.83 2.78 -45.81
C PRO A 791 10.42 3.59 -47.05
N GLU A 792 10.10 2.93 -48.17
CA GLU A 792 9.64 3.55 -49.42
C GLU A 792 8.11 3.74 -49.47
N GLY A 793 7.36 3.23 -48.49
CA GLY A 793 5.89 3.25 -48.46
C GLY A 793 5.27 4.56 -47.97
N ARG A 794 6.08 5.53 -47.53
CA ARG A 794 5.61 6.76 -46.86
C ARG A 794 4.67 7.60 -47.72
N GLU A 795 4.98 7.79 -48.99
CA GLU A 795 4.12 8.58 -49.90
C GLU A 795 2.76 7.90 -50.13
N GLN A 796 2.74 6.57 -50.23
CA GLN A 796 1.50 5.80 -50.38
C GLN A 796 0.70 5.77 -49.09
N PHE A 797 1.36 5.70 -47.94
CA PHE A 797 0.73 5.81 -46.63
C PHE A 797 0.05 7.18 -46.44
N GLU A 798 0.74 8.27 -46.79
CA GLU A 798 0.18 9.62 -46.72
C GLU A 798 -1.01 9.80 -47.69
N LYS A 799 -0.95 9.23 -48.90
CA LYS A 799 -2.08 9.22 -49.85
C LYS A 799 -3.25 8.40 -49.33
N VAL A 800 -3.00 7.23 -48.75
CA VAL A 800 -4.03 6.36 -48.15
C VAL A 800 -4.68 7.04 -46.95
N ASN A 801 -3.91 7.75 -46.12
CA ASN A 801 -4.44 8.49 -44.98
C ASN A 801 -5.29 9.69 -45.43
N LYS A 802 -4.82 10.48 -46.41
CA LYS A 802 -5.60 11.59 -47.00
C LYS A 802 -6.87 11.11 -47.69
N ALA A 803 -6.80 9.98 -48.42
CA ALA A 803 -7.97 9.37 -49.04
C ALA A 803 -8.97 8.88 -47.98
N TYR A 804 -8.49 8.31 -46.89
CA TYR A 804 -9.33 7.87 -45.79
C TYR A 804 -9.98 9.04 -45.05
N GLU A 805 -9.23 10.09 -44.75
CA GLU A 805 -9.75 11.31 -44.13
C GLU A 805 -10.89 11.90 -44.98
N LEU A 806 -10.68 12.10 -46.28
CA LEU A 806 -11.69 12.62 -47.22
C LEU A 806 -12.93 11.71 -47.32
N LEU A 807 -12.75 10.39 -47.31
CA LEU A 807 -13.88 9.44 -47.34
C LEU A 807 -14.56 9.30 -45.98
N SER A 808 -13.87 9.53 -44.87
CA SER A 808 -14.44 9.44 -43.52
C SER A 808 -15.19 10.72 -43.11
N ASP A 809 -14.77 11.87 -43.64
CA ASP A 809 -15.40 13.16 -43.34
C ASP A 809 -16.64 13.35 -44.21
N LYS A 810 -17.80 13.57 -43.57
CA LYS A 810 -19.07 13.89 -44.25
C LYS A 810 -19.25 15.39 -44.48
N THR A 811 -18.52 16.23 -43.74
CA THR A 811 -18.64 17.70 -43.79
C THR A 811 -17.82 18.30 -44.93
N GLN A 812 -16.66 17.72 -45.25
CA GLN A 812 -15.88 18.06 -46.45
C GLN A 812 -16.59 17.69 -47.76
N ARG A 813 -17.69 16.92 -47.71
CA ARG A 813 -18.43 16.50 -48.91
C ARG A 813 -19.37 17.57 -49.49
N CYS A 814 -19.63 18.67 -48.77
CA CYS A 814 -20.80 19.52 -49.05
C CYS A 814 -20.58 21.04 -49.18
N SER A 815 -19.36 21.60 -49.15
CA SER A 815 -19.20 23.05 -49.43
C SER A 815 -18.10 23.33 -50.45
N GLU A 816 -18.52 23.59 -51.69
CA GLU A 816 -17.76 24.36 -52.66
C GLU A 816 -17.84 25.84 -52.24
N GLY A 817 -16.83 26.34 -51.52
CA GLY A 817 -16.72 27.75 -51.11
C GLY A 817 -16.95 28.04 -49.62
N PRO A 818 -16.93 29.32 -49.21
CA PRO A 818 -17.12 29.74 -47.82
C PRO A 818 -18.54 29.45 -47.34
N ASP A 819 -18.69 28.87 -46.15
CA ASP A 819 -19.99 28.52 -45.60
C ASP A 819 -20.72 29.78 -45.05
N PRO A 820 -21.89 30.15 -45.59
CA PRO A 820 -22.61 31.35 -45.15
C PRO A 820 -23.07 31.26 -43.69
N ILE A 821 -23.29 30.06 -43.14
CA ILE A 821 -23.66 29.90 -41.72
C ILE A 821 -22.48 30.24 -40.82
N ASN A 822 -21.28 29.77 -41.18
CA ASN A 822 -20.05 30.07 -40.43
C ASN A 822 -19.72 31.57 -40.46
N LEU A 823 -19.85 32.20 -41.64
CA LEU A 823 -19.65 33.64 -41.79
C LEU A 823 -20.64 34.45 -40.94
N GLN A 824 -21.91 34.04 -40.91
CA GLN A 824 -22.92 34.69 -40.08
C GLN A 824 -22.56 34.60 -38.59
N LEU A 825 -22.14 33.44 -38.10
CA LEU A 825 -21.74 33.23 -36.70
C LEU A 825 -20.52 34.08 -36.32
N LEU A 826 -19.52 34.16 -37.21
CA LEU A 826 -18.32 34.97 -37.00
C LEU A 826 -18.66 36.46 -36.91
N LEU A 827 -19.54 36.98 -37.77
CA LEU A 827 -19.97 38.37 -37.74
C LEU A 827 -20.83 38.68 -36.51
N LYS A 828 -21.81 37.83 -36.17
CA LYS A 828 -22.64 37.98 -34.96
C LYS A 828 -21.78 37.99 -33.68
N THR A 829 -20.77 37.13 -33.61
CA THR A 829 -19.84 37.09 -32.48
C THR A 829 -19.09 38.43 -32.34
N GLN A 830 -18.66 39.02 -33.46
CA GLN A 830 -18.01 40.34 -33.45
C GLN A 830 -18.96 41.45 -32.99
N ALA A 831 -20.21 41.46 -33.46
CA ALA A 831 -21.24 42.40 -32.99
C ALA A 831 -21.48 42.27 -31.46
N ILE A 832 -21.57 41.04 -30.94
CA ILE A 832 -21.70 40.77 -29.50
C ILE A 832 -20.49 41.29 -28.71
N LEU A 833 -19.28 41.07 -29.21
CA LEU A 833 -18.06 41.55 -28.56
C LEU A 833 -18.02 43.08 -28.45
N PHE A 834 -18.29 43.78 -29.55
CA PHE A 834 -18.29 45.24 -29.57
C PHE A 834 -19.48 45.87 -28.82
N SER A 835 -20.61 45.17 -28.70
CA SER A 835 -21.76 45.64 -27.93
C SER A 835 -21.56 45.50 -26.42
N ARG A 836 -21.05 44.36 -25.95
CA ARG A 836 -20.90 44.05 -24.51
C ARG A 836 -19.58 44.55 -23.91
N HIS A 837 -18.49 44.45 -24.66
CA HIS A 837 -17.11 44.73 -24.20
C HIS A 837 -16.50 45.96 -24.87
N ALA A 838 -17.30 46.99 -25.16
CA ALA A 838 -16.85 48.21 -25.81
C ALA A 838 -15.66 48.86 -25.08
N LYS A 839 -15.67 48.90 -23.74
CA LYS A 839 -14.61 49.52 -22.94
C LYS A 839 -13.23 48.85 -23.12
N ASP A 840 -13.22 47.54 -23.29
CA ASP A 840 -11.97 46.77 -23.44
C ASP A 840 -11.44 46.86 -24.89
N LEU A 841 -12.33 47.12 -25.85
CA LEU A 841 -12.03 47.18 -27.29
C LEU A 841 -11.82 48.60 -27.84
N GLU A 842 -12.29 49.64 -27.14
CA GLU A 842 -12.16 51.07 -27.51
C GLU A 842 -10.72 51.49 -27.92
N PRO A 843 -9.64 51.02 -27.25
CA PRO A 843 -8.27 51.40 -27.60
C PRO A 843 -7.77 50.82 -28.93
N TYR A 844 -8.43 49.79 -29.47
CA TYR A 844 -7.95 49.04 -30.62
C TYR A 844 -8.73 49.39 -31.90
N LYS A 845 -8.01 49.45 -33.03
CA LYS A 845 -8.63 49.61 -34.35
C LYS A 845 -9.22 48.28 -34.82
N TYR A 846 -10.41 48.32 -35.40
CA TYR A 846 -11.01 47.14 -36.02
C TYR A 846 -10.30 46.77 -37.33
N ALA A 847 -9.51 45.69 -37.30
CA ALA A 847 -8.72 45.23 -38.45
C ALA A 847 -9.54 44.46 -39.52
N GLY A 848 -10.85 44.31 -39.32
CA GLY A 848 -11.74 43.53 -40.18
C GLY A 848 -12.45 44.32 -41.28
N TYR A 849 -12.34 45.66 -41.33
CA TYR A 849 -13.09 46.48 -42.30
C TYR A 849 -12.84 46.07 -43.75
N GLY A 850 -11.59 45.77 -44.12
CA GLY A 850 -11.27 45.37 -45.49
C GLY A 850 -11.91 44.04 -45.91
N LEU A 851 -12.22 43.15 -44.97
CA LEU A 851 -12.97 41.90 -45.22
C LEU A 851 -14.47 42.16 -45.21
N LEU A 852 -14.95 42.97 -44.25
CA LEU A 852 -16.35 43.33 -44.08
C LEU A 852 -16.90 44.04 -45.31
N LEU A 853 -16.17 45.04 -45.82
CA LEU A 853 -16.59 45.83 -46.97
C LEU A 853 -16.63 45.00 -48.26
N ARG A 854 -15.64 44.11 -48.48
CA ARG A 854 -15.67 43.18 -49.63
C ARG A 854 -16.85 42.21 -49.56
N LEU A 855 -17.15 41.69 -48.37
CA LEU A 855 -18.30 40.82 -48.17
C LEU A 855 -19.61 41.57 -48.45
N MET A 856 -19.74 42.80 -47.94
CA MET A 856 -20.92 43.63 -48.20
C MET A 856 -21.03 44.00 -49.69
N GLU A 857 -19.93 44.33 -50.37
CA GLU A 857 -19.92 44.58 -51.82
C GLU A 857 -20.43 43.35 -52.60
N SER A 858 -19.95 42.15 -52.27
CA SER A 858 -20.35 40.91 -52.94
C SER A 858 -21.81 40.54 -52.74
N GLU A 859 -22.38 40.82 -51.55
CA GLU A 859 -23.80 40.60 -51.26
C GLU A 859 -24.67 41.69 -51.93
N LEU A 860 -24.17 42.92 -52.01
CA LEU A 860 -24.85 44.01 -52.70
C LEU A 860 -24.86 43.85 -54.21
N ASP A 861 -23.89 43.16 -54.81
CA ASP A 861 -23.90 42.90 -56.25
C ASP A 861 -24.73 41.63 -56.63
N ASP A 862 -25.15 40.81 -55.66
CA ASP A 862 -25.88 39.55 -55.91
C ASP A 862 -27.40 39.75 -56.20
N PRO A 863 -27.89 39.43 -57.40
CA PRO A 863 -29.30 39.60 -57.77
C PRO A 863 -30.28 38.67 -57.03
N GLN A 864 -29.80 37.61 -56.38
CA GLN A 864 -30.61 36.61 -55.66
C GLN A 864 -30.61 36.81 -54.13
N LEU A 865 -30.22 37.99 -53.64
CA LEU A 865 -30.11 38.33 -52.22
C LEU A 865 -31.35 37.95 -51.38
N ARG A 866 -32.56 38.10 -51.93
CA ARG A 866 -33.83 37.81 -51.25
C ARG A 866 -34.15 36.32 -51.11
N SER A 867 -33.60 35.48 -51.99
CA SER A 867 -33.83 34.03 -52.00
C SER A 867 -32.80 33.24 -51.19
N LYS A 868 -31.77 33.90 -50.65
CA LYS A 868 -30.78 33.24 -49.78
C LYS A 868 -31.40 32.86 -48.45
N ALA A 869 -31.11 31.65 -47.99
CA ALA A 869 -31.57 31.14 -46.71
C ALA A 869 -30.99 31.93 -45.51
N THR A 870 -29.80 32.50 -45.65
CA THR A 870 -29.10 33.29 -44.62
C THR A 870 -28.46 34.53 -45.23
N PRO A 871 -29.16 35.69 -45.27
CA PRO A 871 -28.58 36.91 -45.81
C PRO A 871 -27.55 37.51 -44.84
N LEU A 872 -26.32 37.73 -45.32
CA LEU A 872 -25.20 38.20 -44.49
C LEU A 872 -25.17 39.73 -44.30
N LEU A 873 -25.86 40.47 -45.18
CA LEU A 873 -25.84 41.94 -45.21
C LEU A 873 -26.39 42.57 -43.91
N GLY A 874 -27.44 42.00 -43.30
CA GLY A 874 -28.01 42.49 -42.03
C GLY A 874 -27.00 42.41 -40.89
N VAL A 875 -26.37 41.25 -40.70
CA VAL A 875 -25.36 41.07 -39.63
C VAL A 875 -24.08 41.88 -39.90
N ALA A 876 -23.69 42.05 -41.16
CA ALA A 876 -22.53 42.85 -41.53
C ALA A 876 -22.75 44.34 -41.19
N THR A 877 -23.94 44.88 -41.45
CA THR A 877 -24.32 46.26 -41.10
C THR A 877 -24.46 46.44 -39.58
N GLU A 878 -25.02 45.47 -38.86
CA GLU A 878 -25.05 45.43 -37.39
C GLU A 878 -23.63 45.46 -36.79
N THR A 879 -22.71 44.65 -37.33
CA THR A 879 -21.30 44.63 -36.91
C THR A 879 -20.62 45.98 -37.18
N ALA A 880 -20.87 46.59 -38.35
CA ALA A 880 -20.38 47.93 -38.67
C ALA A 880 -20.92 48.98 -37.69
N TRP A 881 -22.20 48.91 -37.31
CA TRP A 881 -22.80 49.83 -36.35
C TRP A 881 -22.15 49.74 -34.96
N HIS A 882 -21.99 48.53 -34.42
CA HIS A 882 -21.37 48.32 -33.11
C HIS A 882 -19.90 48.72 -33.07
N THR A 883 -19.15 48.45 -34.14
CA THR A 883 -17.73 48.85 -34.24
C THR A 883 -17.55 50.37 -34.29
N LEU A 884 -18.41 51.08 -35.04
CA LEU A 884 -18.40 52.55 -35.12
C LEU A 884 -18.80 53.21 -33.80
N ARG A 885 -19.78 52.65 -33.10
CA ARG A 885 -20.21 53.14 -31.78
C ARG A 885 -19.12 52.99 -30.71
N CYS A 886 -18.24 51.99 -30.87
CA CYS A 886 -17.20 51.66 -29.88
C CYS A 886 -16.05 52.67 -29.84
N SER A 887 -15.54 53.14 -30.99
CA SER A 887 -14.34 53.99 -31.03
C SER A 887 -14.33 54.97 -32.21
N PRO A 888 -13.92 56.24 -32.02
CA PRO A 888 -13.78 57.20 -33.12
C PRO A 888 -12.72 56.78 -34.13
N LEU A 889 -11.73 55.99 -33.71
CA LEU A 889 -10.69 55.46 -34.61
C LEU A 889 -11.27 54.56 -35.69
N ASN A 890 -12.32 53.81 -35.37
CA ASN A 890 -13.00 52.92 -36.31
C ASN A 890 -13.74 53.72 -37.41
N VAL A 891 -14.25 54.90 -37.06
CA VAL A 891 -14.88 55.84 -38.02
C VAL A 891 -13.84 56.35 -39.04
N GLU A 892 -12.63 56.68 -38.57
CA GLU A 892 -11.56 57.12 -39.46
C GLU A 892 -11.11 56.02 -40.42
N GLU A 893 -10.98 54.78 -39.94
CA GLU A 893 -10.58 53.65 -40.79
C GLU A 893 -11.68 53.28 -41.80
N LEU A 894 -12.97 53.26 -41.40
CA LEU A 894 -14.07 53.03 -42.34
C LEU A 894 -14.10 54.09 -43.46
N ARG A 895 -13.82 55.35 -43.12
CA ARG A 895 -13.71 56.44 -44.12
C ARG A 895 -12.55 56.21 -45.08
N ARG A 896 -11.40 55.74 -44.59
CA ARG A 896 -10.21 55.47 -45.44
C ARG A 896 -10.46 54.33 -46.42
N GLU A 897 -11.23 53.32 -46.01
CA GLU A 897 -11.55 52.17 -46.87
C GLU A 897 -12.79 52.38 -47.76
N GLY A 898 -13.40 53.58 -47.76
CA GLY A 898 -14.53 53.91 -48.63
C GLY A 898 -15.89 53.35 -48.19
N GLY A 899 -16.01 52.87 -46.95
CA GLY A 899 -17.20 52.16 -46.48
C GLY A 899 -18.51 52.98 -46.42
N LEU A 900 -18.43 54.32 -46.36
CA LEU A 900 -19.61 55.19 -46.31
C LEU A 900 -20.48 55.11 -47.59
N GLN A 901 -19.85 55.06 -48.76
CA GLN A 901 -20.55 54.93 -50.04
C GLN A 901 -21.26 53.57 -50.15
N LEU A 902 -20.66 52.55 -49.54
CA LEU A 902 -21.19 51.19 -49.57
C LEU A 902 -22.37 51.02 -48.60
N LEU A 903 -22.34 51.69 -47.45
CA LEU A 903 -23.50 51.78 -46.54
C LEU A 903 -24.66 52.54 -47.17
N GLU A 904 -24.40 53.62 -47.90
CA GLU A 904 -25.43 54.34 -48.66
C GLU A 904 -26.07 53.45 -49.74
N ARG A 905 -25.26 52.71 -50.50
CA ARG A 905 -25.75 51.72 -51.47
C ARG A 905 -26.59 50.63 -50.81
N ALA A 906 -26.15 50.12 -49.64
CA ALA A 906 -26.90 49.14 -48.88
C ALA A 906 -28.26 49.69 -48.41
N LEU A 907 -28.27 50.94 -47.94
CA LEU A 907 -29.49 51.62 -47.54
C LEU A 907 -30.46 51.77 -48.71
N SER A 908 -30.02 52.28 -49.85
CA SER A 908 -30.87 52.46 -51.05
C SER A 908 -31.48 51.13 -51.51
N ARG A 909 -30.66 50.07 -51.58
CA ARG A 909 -31.12 48.74 -52.01
C ARG A 909 -32.10 48.11 -51.01
N SER A 910 -31.90 48.28 -49.71
CA SER A 910 -32.84 47.79 -48.69
C SER A 910 -34.17 48.55 -48.70
N VAL A 911 -34.15 49.85 -49.00
CA VAL A 911 -35.37 50.66 -49.17
C VAL A 911 -36.16 50.23 -50.40
N GLU A 912 -35.50 49.87 -51.50
CA GLU A 912 -36.16 49.32 -52.69
C GLU A 912 -36.83 47.96 -52.45
N LEU A 913 -36.34 47.18 -51.48
CA LEU A 913 -36.83 45.83 -51.17
C LEU A 913 -37.98 45.81 -50.13
N LEU A 914 -38.18 46.91 -49.38
CA LEU A 914 -39.23 47.08 -48.38
C LEU A 914 -40.64 46.97 -48.99
N ASN A 915 -41.50 46.14 -48.39
CA ASN A 915 -42.91 46.02 -48.78
C ASN A 915 -43.82 45.71 -47.58
N HIS A 916 -45.15 45.75 -47.78
CA HIS A 916 -46.13 45.48 -46.71
C HIS A 916 -46.05 44.07 -46.09
N SER A 917 -45.33 43.12 -46.69
CA SER A 917 -45.09 41.78 -46.15
C SER A 917 -43.82 41.65 -45.28
N SER A 918 -43.05 42.73 -45.11
CA SER A 918 -41.81 42.72 -44.33
C SER A 918 -42.14 42.65 -42.83
N GLN A 919 -41.63 41.60 -42.15
CA GLN A 919 -41.83 41.37 -40.71
C GLN A 919 -40.65 41.92 -39.89
N LYS A 920 -40.81 42.11 -38.57
CA LYS A 920 -39.69 42.43 -37.67
C LYS A 920 -38.68 41.29 -37.71
N GLY A 921 -37.47 41.56 -38.22
CA GLY A 921 -36.42 40.56 -38.45
C GLY A 921 -36.26 40.13 -39.92
N SER A 922 -36.90 40.82 -40.87
CA SER A 922 -36.54 40.68 -42.28
C SER A 922 -35.26 41.46 -42.59
N LEU A 923 -34.48 41.01 -43.57
CA LEU A 923 -33.21 41.62 -43.98
C LEU A 923 -33.33 43.13 -44.17
N GLU A 924 -34.39 43.57 -44.85
CA GLU A 924 -34.63 44.98 -45.15
C GLU A 924 -34.87 45.78 -43.87
N THR A 925 -35.57 45.21 -42.90
CA THR A 925 -35.82 45.85 -41.61
C THR A 925 -34.57 45.91 -40.74
N GLU A 926 -33.75 44.86 -40.72
CA GLU A 926 -32.51 44.80 -39.91
C GLU A 926 -31.45 45.80 -40.39
N VAL A 927 -31.32 45.99 -41.71
CA VAL A 927 -30.36 46.97 -42.27
C VAL A 927 -30.81 48.42 -42.01
N LEU A 928 -32.12 48.65 -41.83
CA LEU A 928 -32.69 49.99 -41.65
C LEU A 928 -32.80 50.44 -40.19
N THR A 929 -32.92 49.48 -39.26
CA THR A 929 -32.95 49.73 -37.80
C THR A 929 -31.56 49.89 -37.24
#